data_AF-A0A1Q3X408-F1
#
_entry.id   AF-A0A1Q3X408-F1
#
_cell.length_a   1.000
_cell.length_b   1.000
_cell.length_c   1.000
_cell.angle_alpha   90.00
_cell.angle_beta   90.00
_cell.angle_gamma   90.00
#
_symmetry.space_group_name_H-M   'P 1'
#
loop_
_entity.id
_entity.type
_entity.pdbx_description
1 polymer ?
#
loop_
_entity_poly.entity_id
_entity_poly.type
_entity_poly.pdbx_seq_one_letter_code
_entity_poly.pdbx_strand_id
1 'polypeptide(L)'
;MTGMFSCCHGHIKVPKNTNAYWYVHSYSIIHPTRGEGVLIDREYICCIKAGTMKKGLVILIILFSLSNGIIAKSPAGSISGSVTDEAGKALDAVNIVLLKPGNILAKAALTDEAGLFRIEELEAGRYILKATLIGYQPYTSDTLLVGTSPLQVQAIKLNRKAGALDEVTVRGQKPFIEVKAGKIVVNVENSIVSTGSTAMEVLARSPGVIVDQNDNISLKGRQGVIIMIDGKPVPVAGDNLANLLKNMPSTNIEKIELISNPGAKYDAAGAAGIINIKTRRDRHMGLNGSVTGSFGQGVYSRTNEGLSLNYKSKKISAYANYSFLARKGFNGLVLDRKFYDSPGGKIDTEYVQQNNLLLPMRYHYAAAGMDYNVSSKTTIGFGLTGTRTRYEPSGTSFSDVYNETGTKQSEFTTINDSKTKLNDYSFNLNFKHSFDSAGTDLTADGDYARYGYNTSQDFTNIFYDTVGELLQPNYVLHGDPKGATIIRSFKSDFTRPMQNNMRFEAGIKAGYVTAEDNSQYQVYDQSLRKFVYDPGKSNHFIYNENINAAYLNLAQDRAKWSYQLGLRTEQTIVKGEQLTIDSTFTRNYIQLFPSFAVQWHMSKTHDLGLTLSRRIDRPNYEQLNPFKFFLDPSNYKVGNPNLQPSLTYSAELSHTFKQRFVTSVNYSITKDAITEVIQPSETEKNESIQTNKNIDRQTSVSFNVAYPFQIFKWWSNVTSGSYYYNYFDGDVAGTPLHNGKPAFYFNTTNNFLLPKNFSAELSMFYQSNMLYGYMTLKPLWSLNAGLQKNLFKNKGTLKLAINDIFWKVNPVGYTSFAKYHETFVVKRDTRIATIAFTYRFGNRAVGQVRKKSGGAEDEKRRAASSAG
;
A
#
# COMPACT_ATOMS: atom_id res chain seq x y z
N MET A 1 -41.68 -36.04 -2.77
CA MET A 1 -42.81 -36.98 -2.65
C MET A 1 -43.16 -37.11 -1.17
N THR A 2 -44.41 -36.77 -0.85
CA THR A 2 -45.25 -37.09 0.32
C THR A 2 -45.06 -38.52 0.85
N GLY A 3 -45.24 -38.92 2.11
CA GLY A 3 -45.73 -38.31 3.36
C GLY A 3 -45.96 -39.42 4.44
N MET A 4 -46.14 -39.00 5.70
CA MET A 4 -46.73 -39.68 6.89
C MET A 4 -46.06 -40.89 7.57
N PHE A 5 -45.81 -40.76 8.90
CA PHE A 5 -46.40 -41.61 9.98
C PHE A 5 -46.20 -40.95 11.37
N SER A 6 -47.05 -41.34 12.34
CA SER A 6 -47.44 -40.65 13.58
C SER A 6 -47.13 -41.45 14.87
N CYS A 7 -47.01 -40.73 16.00
CA CYS A 7 -47.28 -41.04 17.44
C CYS A 7 -46.76 -42.29 18.16
N CYS A 8 -46.13 -42.10 19.35
CA CYS A 8 -46.68 -42.48 20.68
C CYS A 8 -45.84 -42.01 21.90
N HIS A 9 -46.52 -41.91 23.05
CA HIS A 9 -46.20 -41.26 24.35
C HIS A 9 -45.20 -41.97 25.29
N GLY A 10 -44.64 -41.22 26.26
CA GLY A 10 -44.06 -41.72 27.51
C GLY A 10 -43.58 -40.59 28.45
N HIS A 11 -43.96 -40.65 29.74
CA HIS A 11 -44.13 -39.54 30.71
C HIS A 11 -43.04 -39.48 31.82
N ILE A 12 -42.99 -38.34 32.56
CA ILE A 12 -42.60 -38.16 34.01
C ILE A 12 -41.08 -38.06 34.33
N LYS A 13 -40.50 -37.15 35.17
CA LYS A 13 -40.95 -36.09 36.12
C LYS A 13 -39.78 -35.11 36.39
N VAL A 14 -40.11 -33.87 36.77
CA VAL A 14 -39.25 -32.82 37.35
C VAL A 14 -39.47 -32.78 38.88
N PRO A 15 -38.52 -32.29 39.69
CA PRO A 15 -38.64 -30.96 40.36
C PRO A 15 -37.30 -30.17 40.25
N LYS A 16 -37.15 -28.86 39.99
CA LYS A 16 -37.73 -27.58 40.47
C LYS A 16 -37.63 -27.31 41.98
N ASN A 17 -36.73 -26.40 42.37
CA ASN A 17 -36.95 -25.11 43.09
C ASN A 17 -35.70 -24.72 43.91
N THR A 18 -34.99 -23.61 43.64
CA THR A 18 -35.19 -22.14 43.85
C THR A 18 -34.64 -21.55 45.16
N ASN A 19 -34.02 -20.37 44.98
CA ASN A 19 -33.93 -19.19 45.84
C ASN A 19 -32.65 -18.87 46.65
N ALA A 20 -31.97 -17.82 46.14
CA ALA A 20 -31.42 -16.62 46.77
C ALA A 20 -31.48 -16.45 48.31
N TYR A 21 -30.43 -15.85 48.90
CA TYR A 21 -30.39 -14.47 49.42
C TYR A 21 -28.99 -14.08 49.96
N TRP A 22 -28.74 -12.77 49.98
CA TRP A 22 -27.55 -12.03 50.47
C TRP A 22 -27.38 -12.06 52.00
N TYR A 23 -26.17 -11.80 52.53
CA TYR A 23 -25.92 -10.79 53.59
C TYR A 23 -24.41 -10.54 53.85
N VAL A 24 -24.15 -9.31 54.32
CA VAL A 24 -22.89 -8.58 54.60
C VAL A 24 -22.62 -8.56 56.12
N HIS A 25 -21.33 -8.45 56.55
CA HIS A 25 -20.75 -7.68 57.70
C HIS A 25 -19.28 -8.19 57.92
N SER A 26 -18.15 -7.47 58.01
CA SER A 26 -17.70 -6.15 58.53
C SER A 26 -17.14 -6.19 59.99
N TYR A 27 -15.98 -5.52 60.18
CA TYR A 27 -15.22 -5.12 61.42
C TYR A 27 -14.21 -6.13 62.02
N SER A 28 -13.00 -5.80 62.53
CA SER A 28 -12.13 -4.59 62.51
C SER A 28 -10.77 -4.82 63.24
N ILE A 29 -9.70 -4.16 62.75
CA ILE A 29 -8.59 -3.39 63.42
C ILE A 29 -7.60 -4.10 64.40
N ILE A 30 -6.28 -3.88 64.19
CA ILE A 30 -5.26 -3.23 65.09
C ILE A 30 -3.80 -3.53 64.60
N HIS A 31 -3.02 -2.47 64.34
CA HIS A 31 -1.54 -2.36 64.19
C HIS A 31 -0.91 -2.00 65.57
N PRO A 32 0.42 -1.76 65.80
CA PRO A 32 1.67 -1.98 65.03
C PRO A 32 2.85 -2.54 65.91
N THR A 33 4.08 -2.72 65.37
CA THR A 33 5.36 -2.10 65.83
C THR A 33 6.67 -2.85 65.44
N ARG A 34 7.69 -2.05 65.03
CA ARG A 34 9.19 -2.07 65.21
C ARG A 34 9.95 -3.41 65.41
N GLY A 35 11.19 -3.63 64.97
CA GLY A 35 12.34 -2.77 64.62
C GLY A 35 13.57 -3.16 65.47
N GLU A 36 14.76 -3.29 64.84
CA GLU A 36 16.12 -3.45 65.44
C GLU A 36 16.42 -4.84 66.07
N GLY A 37 17.59 -5.49 65.99
CA GLY A 37 19.01 -5.14 65.79
C GLY A 37 19.83 -6.04 66.77
N VAL A 38 21.18 -6.06 66.69
CA VAL A 38 22.15 -6.49 67.76
C VAL A 38 22.52 -8.00 67.85
N LEU A 39 23.77 -8.51 68.00
CA LEU A 39 25.18 -8.05 68.03
C LEU A 39 26.17 -9.26 68.01
N ILE A 40 27.40 -9.07 67.47
CA ILE A 40 28.78 -9.38 67.98
C ILE A 40 29.18 -10.87 68.28
N ASP A 41 30.38 -11.48 68.05
CA ASP A 41 31.79 -11.03 67.99
C ASP A 41 32.84 -12.02 67.40
N ARG A 42 34.07 -11.49 67.25
CA ARG A 42 35.46 -12.02 67.21
C ARG A 42 36.16 -11.94 65.83
N GLU A 43 36.95 -10.89 65.59
CA GLU A 43 38.41 -10.71 65.86
C GLU A 43 39.29 -11.60 64.93
N TYR A 44 40.32 -11.16 64.17
CA TYR A 44 41.48 -10.28 64.42
C TYR A 44 42.15 -9.81 63.09
N ILE A 45 42.65 -8.54 63.06
CA ILE A 45 43.99 -8.01 62.64
C ILE A 45 44.66 -8.57 61.32
N CYS A 46 45.27 -7.82 60.37
CA CYS A 46 45.99 -6.54 60.35
C CYS A 46 46.11 -5.92 58.92
N CYS A 47 46.29 -4.60 58.91
CA CYS A 47 46.86 -3.64 57.94
C CYS A 47 48.12 -4.10 57.13
N ILE A 48 48.62 -3.51 56.01
CA ILE A 48 48.64 -2.12 55.47
C ILE A 48 49.14 -2.10 53.98
N LYS A 49 48.63 -1.11 53.21
CA LYS A 49 49.10 -0.31 52.04
C LYS A 49 50.03 -0.83 50.91
N ALA A 50 49.45 -0.79 49.70
CA ALA A 50 49.77 0.05 48.52
C ALA A 50 51.22 0.22 47.98
N GLY A 51 51.41 -0.06 46.68
CA GLY A 51 52.48 0.55 45.88
C GLY A 51 52.84 -0.11 44.53
N THR A 52 52.32 0.45 43.44
CA THR A 52 52.99 0.68 42.13
C THR A 52 53.54 -0.46 41.24
N MET A 53 52.86 -0.61 40.10
CA MET A 53 53.36 -0.57 38.70
C MET A 53 54.41 -1.54 38.15
N LYS A 54 53.99 -2.17 37.03
CA LYS A 54 54.73 -2.44 35.79
C LYS A 54 56.11 -3.10 35.92
N LYS A 55 56.11 -4.44 35.79
CA LYS A 55 57.13 -5.24 35.06
C LYS A 55 56.86 -6.77 35.03
N GLY A 56 55.70 -7.24 35.50
CA GLY A 56 55.40 -8.69 35.58
C GLY A 56 54.67 -9.33 34.38
N LEU A 57 54.07 -8.56 33.46
CA LEU A 57 53.17 -9.13 32.45
C LEU A 57 53.88 -9.78 31.25
N VAL A 58 55.16 -9.50 31.03
CA VAL A 58 55.94 -10.09 29.91
C VAL A 58 56.61 -11.41 30.31
N ILE A 59 56.87 -11.62 31.61
CA ILE A 59 57.42 -12.88 32.13
C ILE A 59 56.32 -13.94 32.29
N LEU A 60 55.05 -13.54 32.47
CA LEU A 60 53.91 -14.46 32.55
C LEU A 60 53.50 -15.06 31.18
N ILE A 61 53.86 -14.42 30.06
CA ILE A 61 53.57 -14.92 28.71
C ILE A 61 54.67 -15.88 28.20
N ILE A 62 55.90 -15.75 28.72
CA ILE A 62 57.02 -16.65 28.40
C ILE A 62 57.02 -17.90 29.30
N LEU A 63 56.41 -17.86 30.48
CA LEU A 63 56.23 -19.04 31.35
C LEU A 63 55.00 -19.90 31.02
N PHE A 64 54.07 -19.43 30.18
CA PHE A 64 52.92 -20.22 29.72
C PHE A 64 53.17 -20.98 28.40
N SER A 65 54.36 -20.82 27.79
CA SER A 65 54.73 -21.48 26.53
C SER A 65 55.61 -22.73 26.70
N LEU A 66 55.91 -23.14 27.95
CA LEU A 66 56.78 -24.30 28.24
C LEU A 66 56.12 -25.46 29.00
N SER A 67 54.80 -25.44 29.20
CA SER A 67 54.06 -26.61 29.73
C SER A 67 53.33 -27.37 28.62
N ASN A 68 54.07 -27.90 27.65
CA ASN A 68 53.59 -29.04 26.86
C ASN A 68 53.70 -30.30 27.73
N GLY A 69 52.75 -30.45 28.65
CA GLY A 69 52.49 -31.73 29.27
C GLY A 69 52.02 -32.69 28.19
N ILE A 70 52.79 -33.76 27.99
CA ILE A 70 52.36 -34.94 27.24
C ILE A 70 51.17 -35.52 28.01
N ILE A 71 49.96 -35.15 27.59
CA ILE A 71 48.76 -35.89 27.95
C ILE A 71 48.83 -37.16 27.11
N ALA A 72 49.23 -38.26 27.74
CA ALA A 72 48.98 -39.58 27.21
C ALA A 72 47.47 -39.69 26.92
N LYS A 73 47.09 -39.67 25.62
CA LYS A 73 45.72 -39.97 25.20
C LYS A 73 45.40 -41.36 25.75
N SER A 74 44.45 -41.43 26.69
CA SER A 74 43.82 -42.69 27.07
C SER A 74 43.43 -43.42 25.78
N PRO A 75 43.76 -44.72 25.61
CA PRO A 75 43.51 -45.39 24.37
C PRO A 75 42.01 -45.41 24.12
N ALA A 76 41.58 -44.62 23.14
CA ALA A 76 40.18 -44.46 22.81
C ALA A 76 39.86 -45.39 21.64
N GLY A 77 38.83 -46.21 21.82
CA GLY A 77 38.37 -47.10 20.77
C GLY A 77 37.86 -46.32 19.56
N SER A 78 37.81 -46.98 18.42
CA SER A 78 37.13 -46.46 17.23
C SER A 78 36.26 -47.54 16.62
N ILE A 79 35.12 -47.16 16.04
CA ILE A 79 34.32 -48.05 15.21
C ILE A 79 34.43 -47.58 13.75
N SER A 80 34.67 -48.50 12.82
CA SER A 80 34.62 -48.24 11.38
C SER A 80 33.83 -49.32 10.63
N GLY A 81 33.20 -48.95 9.53
CA GLY A 81 32.45 -49.88 8.69
C GLY A 81 32.06 -49.26 7.35
N SER A 82 31.30 -50.02 6.57
CA SER A 82 30.74 -49.57 5.29
C SER A 82 29.23 -49.77 5.25
N VAL A 83 28.53 -48.96 4.45
CA VAL A 83 27.10 -49.07 4.21
C VAL A 83 26.82 -49.16 2.72
N THR A 84 26.06 -50.19 2.33
CA THR A 84 25.63 -50.41 0.95
C THR A 84 24.11 -50.62 0.87
N ASP A 85 23.56 -50.50 -0.32
CA ASP A 85 22.20 -50.98 -0.60
C ASP A 85 22.15 -52.50 -0.84
N GLU A 86 20.94 -53.01 -1.05
CA GLU A 86 20.63 -54.41 -1.37
C GLU A 86 21.32 -54.92 -2.65
N ALA A 87 21.71 -54.02 -3.57
CA ALA A 87 22.44 -54.33 -4.79
C ALA A 87 23.97 -54.20 -4.64
N GLY A 88 24.47 -53.91 -3.44
CA GLY A 88 25.90 -53.76 -3.14
C GLY A 88 26.49 -52.41 -3.53
N LYS A 89 25.66 -51.42 -3.90
CA LYS A 89 26.11 -50.05 -4.18
C LYS A 89 26.38 -49.30 -2.88
N ALA A 90 27.53 -48.63 -2.79
CA ALA A 90 27.86 -47.77 -1.66
C ALA A 90 26.81 -46.65 -1.46
N LEU A 91 26.45 -46.39 -0.21
CA LEU A 91 25.49 -45.36 0.17
C LEU A 91 26.18 -44.19 0.87
N ASP A 92 26.19 -43.04 0.21
CA ASP A 92 26.68 -41.76 0.74
C ASP A 92 25.68 -41.12 1.71
N ALA A 93 26.20 -40.29 2.63
CA ALA A 93 25.45 -39.50 3.60
C ALA A 93 24.46 -40.29 4.48
N VAL A 94 24.74 -41.56 4.76
CA VAL A 94 23.99 -42.36 5.73
C VAL A 94 24.32 -41.85 7.13
N ASN A 95 23.29 -41.51 7.90
CA ASN A 95 23.45 -41.08 9.28
C ASN A 95 23.70 -42.29 10.19
N ILE A 96 24.94 -42.41 10.66
CA ILE A 96 25.42 -43.44 11.59
C ILE A 96 25.41 -42.87 12.99
N VAL A 97 24.63 -43.48 13.86
CA VAL A 97 24.45 -43.06 15.24
C VAL A 97 24.88 -44.17 16.17
N LEU A 98 25.75 -43.86 17.12
CA LEU A 98 26.18 -44.77 18.17
C LEU A 98 25.47 -44.41 19.48
N LEU A 99 24.82 -45.39 20.09
CA LEU A 99 23.99 -45.23 21.29
C LEU A 99 24.56 -46.05 22.45
N LYS A 100 24.57 -45.50 23.67
CA LYS A 100 24.80 -46.25 24.92
C LYS A 100 23.50 -46.95 25.38
N PRO A 101 23.57 -47.97 26.26
CA PRO A 101 22.37 -48.58 26.87
C PRO A 101 21.42 -47.50 27.42
N GLY A 102 20.11 -47.67 27.21
CA GLY A 102 19.11 -46.63 27.54
C GLY A 102 18.85 -45.62 26.41
N ASN A 103 19.34 -45.88 25.19
CA ASN A 103 19.08 -45.07 23.99
C ASN A 103 19.70 -43.66 24.02
N ILE A 104 20.75 -43.47 24.83
CA ILE A 104 21.47 -42.20 24.97
C ILE A 104 22.48 -42.05 23.83
N LEU A 105 22.44 -40.93 23.12
CA LEU A 105 23.37 -40.63 22.03
C LEU A 105 24.81 -40.51 22.55
N ALA A 106 25.71 -41.34 22.02
CA ALA A 106 27.14 -41.25 22.28
C ALA A 106 27.84 -40.35 21.26
N LYS A 107 27.79 -40.74 19.98
CA LYS A 107 28.38 -40.02 18.85
C LYS A 107 27.60 -40.31 17.56
N ALA A 108 27.79 -39.48 16.54
CA ALA A 108 27.24 -39.69 15.21
C ALA A 108 28.27 -39.34 14.14
N ALA A 109 28.15 -39.97 12.97
CA ALA A 109 28.95 -39.72 11.78
C ALA A 109 28.09 -39.91 10.52
N LEU A 110 28.59 -39.44 9.39
CA LEU A 110 28.02 -39.72 8.07
C LEU A 110 28.95 -40.67 7.31
N THR A 111 28.38 -41.49 6.42
CA THR A 111 29.19 -42.18 5.40
C THR A 111 29.67 -41.20 4.33
N ASP A 112 30.82 -41.51 3.73
CA ASP A 112 31.35 -40.80 2.56
C ASP A 112 30.81 -41.35 1.23
N GLU A 113 31.29 -40.82 0.10
CA GLU A 113 30.91 -41.24 -1.26
C GLU A 113 31.21 -42.73 -1.55
N ALA A 114 32.16 -43.34 -0.83
CA ALA A 114 32.49 -44.76 -0.90
C ALA A 114 31.67 -45.61 0.10
N GLY A 115 30.75 -44.99 0.84
CA GLY A 115 29.90 -45.63 1.83
C GLY A 115 30.62 -45.95 3.14
N LEU A 116 31.83 -45.44 3.36
CA LEU A 116 32.65 -45.72 4.55
C LEU A 116 32.33 -44.73 5.68
N PHE A 117 32.34 -45.21 6.92
CA PHE A 117 32.25 -44.36 8.10
C PHE A 117 33.30 -44.75 9.15
N ARG A 118 33.70 -43.77 9.96
CA ARG A 118 34.58 -43.97 11.11
C ARG A 118 34.16 -43.05 12.27
N ILE A 119 34.02 -43.62 13.46
CA ILE A 119 33.72 -42.92 14.71
C ILE A 119 34.90 -43.14 15.65
N GLU A 120 35.64 -42.08 15.93
CA GLU A 120 36.84 -42.12 16.78
C GLU A 120 36.58 -41.59 18.19
N GLU A 121 37.57 -41.78 19.06
CA GLU A 121 37.57 -41.28 20.44
C GLU A 121 36.39 -41.81 21.27
N LEU A 122 36.19 -43.13 21.27
CA LEU A 122 35.15 -43.81 22.04
C LEU A 122 35.71 -44.33 23.37
N GLU A 123 34.94 -44.12 24.43
CA GLU A 123 35.19 -44.76 25.73
C GLU A 123 34.91 -46.26 25.65
N ALA A 124 35.68 -47.07 26.37
CA ALA A 124 35.43 -48.50 26.43
C ALA A 124 34.04 -48.79 27.03
N GLY A 125 33.22 -49.59 26.36
CA GLY A 125 31.84 -49.81 26.78
C GLY A 125 30.97 -50.55 25.76
N ARG A 126 29.70 -50.73 26.13
CA ARG A 126 28.68 -51.33 25.28
C ARG A 126 27.96 -50.26 24.46
N TYR A 127 27.80 -50.51 23.17
CA TYR A 127 27.16 -49.58 22.24
C TYR A 127 26.21 -50.30 21.29
N ILE A 128 25.24 -49.57 20.76
CA ILE A 128 24.36 -50.01 19.67
C ILE A 128 24.58 -49.04 18.51
N LEU A 129 24.85 -49.58 17.33
CA LEU A 129 25.02 -48.81 16.11
C LEU A 129 23.70 -48.76 15.35
N LYS A 130 23.28 -47.58 14.93
CA LYS A 130 22.07 -47.36 14.14
C LYS A 130 22.41 -46.60 12.86
N ALA A 131 22.06 -47.17 11.71
CA ALA A 131 22.25 -46.53 10.41
C ALA A 131 20.89 -46.13 9.82
N THR A 132 20.77 -44.86 9.40
CA THR A 132 19.53 -44.30 8.86
C THR A 132 19.79 -43.50 7.59
N LEU A 133 19.02 -43.78 6.55
CA LEU A 133 19.00 -43.03 5.30
C LEU A 133 17.55 -42.90 4.81
N ILE A 134 17.17 -41.73 4.29
CA ILE A 134 15.82 -41.49 3.79
C ILE A 134 15.52 -42.45 2.63
N GLY A 135 14.35 -43.08 2.66
CA GLY A 135 13.94 -44.08 1.65
C GLY A 135 14.39 -45.51 1.95
N TYR A 136 15.16 -45.73 3.02
CA TYR A 136 15.65 -47.04 3.45
C TYR A 136 15.09 -47.40 4.84
N GLN A 137 15.00 -48.71 5.14
CA GLN A 137 14.66 -49.17 6.49
C GLN A 137 15.84 -48.93 7.44
N PRO A 138 15.64 -48.34 8.63
CA PRO A 138 16.70 -48.18 9.63
C PRO A 138 17.33 -49.52 10.01
N TYR A 139 18.66 -49.59 10.00
CA TYR A 139 19.39 -50.73 10.55
C TYR A 139 19.81 -50.44 11.99
N THR A 140 19.72 -51.44 12.86
CA THR A 140 20.21 -51.40 14.24
C THR A 140 21.04 -52.66 14.49
N SER A 141 22.27 -52.51 14.97
CA SER A 141 23.15 -53.64 15.28
C SER A 141 22.77 -54.29 16.61
N ASP A 142 23.33 -55.49 16.84
CA ASP A 142 23.47 -56.02 18.20
C ASP A 142 24.39 -55.14 19.06
N THR A 143 24.46 -55.44 20.36
CA THR A 143 25.34 -54.70 21.28
C THR A 143 26.81 -54.97 20.94
N LEU A 144 27.51 -53.92 20.53
CA LEU A 144 28.94 -53.89 20.25
C LEU A 144 29.73 -53.60 21.52
N LEU A 145 30.78 -54.37 21.79
CA LEU A 145 31.71 -54.10 22.88
C LEU A 145 32.93 -53.37 22.31
N VAL A 146 33.05 -52.07 22.58
CA VAL A 146 34.19 -51.26 22.16
C VAL A 146 35.22 -51.27 23.27
N GLY A 147 36.44 -51.72 22.96
CA GLY A 147 37.60 -51.63 23.84
C GLY A 147 38.52 -50.48 23.45
N THR A 148 39.82 -50.68 23.69
CA THR A 148 40.88 -49.71 23.39
C THR A 148 41.47 -49.85 21.98
N SER A 149 41.11 -50.93 21.26
CA SER A 149 41.53 -51.19 19.88
C SER A 149 40.43 -50.83 18.88
N PRO A 150 40.77 -50.46 17.63
CA PRO A 150 39.79 -50.24 16.56
C PRO A 150 38.91 -51.48 16.33
N LEU A 151 37.59 -51.28 16.37
CA LEU A 151 36.57 -52.28 16.06
C LEU A 151 36.05 -52.04 14.63
N GLN A 152 36.29 -52.98 13.73
CA GLN A 152 35.68 -52.95 12.41
C GLN A 152 34.38 -53.77 12.41
N VAL A 153 33.27 -53.13 12.06
CA VAL A 153 31.97 -53.81 11.95
C VAL A 153 31.76 -54.36 10.54
N GLN A 154 30.94 -55.39 10.43
CA GLN A 154 30.55 -55.95 9.12
C GLN A 154 29.81 -54.90 8.29
N ALA A 155 29.87 -55.04 6.96
CA ALA A 155 29.19 -54.15 6.04
C ALA A 155 27.67 -54.13 6.29
N ILE A 156 27.13 -52.94 6.51
CA ILE A 156 25.71 -52.72 6.80
C ILE A 156 24.96 -52.64 5.47
N LYS A 157 24.00 -53.53 5.28
CA LYS A 157 23.10 -53.48 4.12
C LYS A 157 21.80 -52.78 4.52
N LEU A 158 21.48 -51.67 3.86
CA LEU A 158 20.19 -50.99 4.01
C LEU A 158 19.25 -51.43 2.89
N ASN A 159 18.10 -51.97 3.28
CA ASN A 159 17.04 -52.35 2.34
C ASN A 159 16.16 -51.14 2.03
N ARG A 160 15.71 -50.99 0.78
CA ARG A 160 14.75 -49.93 0.44
C ARG A 160 13.43 -50.17 1.17
N LYS A 161 12.83 -49.09 1.69
CA LYS A 161 11.54 -49.17 2.36
C LYS A 161 10.43 -49.37 1.32
N ALA A 162 9.98 -50.61 1.12
CA ALA A 162 8.81 -50.90 0.30
C ALA A 162 7.55 -50.25 0.90
N GLY A 163 6.81 -49.47 0.09
CA GLY A 163 5.58 -48.80 0.53
C GLY A 163 5.69 -47.30 0.84
N ALA A 164 6.66 -46.58 0.27
CA ALA A 164 6.67 -45.10 0.29
C ALA A 164 5.68 -44.50 -0.73
N LEU A 165 4.40 -44.85 -0.61
CA LEU A 165 3.29 -44.12 -1.22
C LEU A 165 2.27 -43.84 -0.10
N ASP A 166 1.87 -42.58 -0.02
CA ASP A 166 0.95 -41.98 0.95
C ASP A 166 1.44 -41.86 2.39
N GLU A 167 2.61 -41.25 2.58
CA GLU A 167 2.69 -40.30 3.68
C GLU A 167 1.79 -39.11 3.29
N VAL A 168 0.53 -39.16 3.70
CA VAL A 168 -0.28 -37.96 3.88
C VAL A 168 0.44 -37.15 4.96
N THR A 169 1.48 -36.43 4.57
CA THR A 169 1.88 -35.26 5.32
C THR A 169 0.65 -34.36 5.25
N VAL A 170 -0.14 -34.33 6.32
CA VAL A 170 -1.06 -33.21 6.54
C VAL A 170 -0.18 -32.00 6.81
N ARG A 171 0.53 -31.51 5.77
CA ARG A 171 0.88 -30.11 5.68
C ARG A 171 -0.48 -29.44 5.58
N GLY A 172 -0.98 -28.95 6.70
CA GLY A 172 -2.19 -28.13 6.71
C GLY A 172 -2.01 -27.04 5.67
N GLN A 173 -2.61 -27.23 4.49
CA GLN A 173 -2.49 -26.29 3.40
C GLN A 173 -3.22 -25.04 3.87
N LYS A 174 -2.47 -23.95 4.09
CA LYS A 174 -3.10 -22.68 4.45
C LYS A 174 -4.12 -22.37 3.36
N PRO A 175 -5.36 -22.03 3.74
CA PRO A 175 -6.36 -21.68 2.75
C PRO A 175 -5.85 -20.55 1.86
N PHE A 176 -6.21 -20.58 0.57
CA PHE A 176 -5.77 -19.57 -0.40
C PHE A 176 -6.10 -18.15 0.06
N ILE A 177 -7.21 -17.99 0.78
CA ILE A 177 -7.62 -16.74 1.40
C ILE A 177 -7.89 -17.02 2.88
N GLU A 178 -7.35 -16.19 3.76
CA GLU A 178 -7.53 -16.24 5.21
C GLU A 178 -8.01 -14.86 5.66
N VAL A 179 -9.12 -14.80 6.37
CA VAL A 179 -9.60 -13.53 6.93
C VAL A 179 -9.03 -13.39 8.33
N LYS A 180 -8.40 -12.25 8.62
CA LYS A 180 -7.90 -11.87 9.93
C LYS A 180 -8.59 -10.62 10.41
N ALA A 181 -8.50 -10.32 11.71
CA ALA A 181 -9.00 -9.06 12.24
C ALA A 181 -8.40 -7.88 11.46
N GLY A 182 -9.28 -7.09 10.83
CA GLY A 182 -8.92 -5.90 10.06
C GLY A 182 -8.29 -6.12 8.67
N LYS A 183 -8.09 -7.38 8.21
CA LYS A 183 -7.47 -7.64 6.89
C LYS A 183 -7.80 -9.00 6.27
N ILE A 184 -7.82 -9.07 4.94
CA ILE A 184 -7.90 -10.32 4.17
C ILE A 184 -6.48 -10.69 3.72
N VAL A 185 -6.06 -11.93 3.95
CA VAL A 185 -4.75 -12.45 3.56
C VAL A 185 -4.91 -13.44 2.41
N VAL A 186 -4.35 -13.12 1.24
CA VAL A 186 -4.26 -14.03 0.09
C VAL A 186 -2.93 -14.77 0.18
N ASN A 187 -2.96 -16.06 0.52
CA ASN A 187 -1.80 -16.94 0.62
C ASN A 187 -1.35 -17.41 -0.78
N VAL A 188 -0.36 -16.72 -1.35
CA VAL A 188 0.14 -16.95 -2.72
C VAL A 188 1.03 -18.17 -2.80
N GLU A 189 1.83 -18.42 -1.76
CA GLU A 189 2.80 -19.52 -1.71
C GLU A 189 2.19 -20.92 -1.87
N ASN A 190 0.97 -21.12 -1.37
CA ASN A 190 0.30 -22.43 -1.35
C ASN A 190 -0.73 -22.61 -2.47
N SER A 191 -0.71 -21.72 -3.46
CA SER A 191 -1.74 -21.60 -4.49
C SER A 191 -1.28 -22.19 -5.83
N ILE A 192 -1.86 -23.31 -6.23
CA ILE A 192 -1.63 -23.95 -7.55
C ILE A 192 -2.00 -22.99 -8.70
N VAL A 193 -3.00 -22.13 -8.48
CA VAL A 193 -3.46 -21.10 -9.44
C VAL A 193 -2.56 -19.87 -9.53
N SER A 194 -1.56 -19.73 -8.65
CA SER A 194 -0.59 -18.62 -8.71
C SER A 194 0.71 -19.00 -9.41
N THR A 195 1.02 -20.29 -9.60
CA THR A 195 2.27 -20.73 -10.23
C THR A 195 2.43 -20.18 -11.65
N GLY A 196 3.46 -19.34 -11.86
CA GLY A 196 3.76 -18.72 -13.15
C GLY A 196 3.12 -17.35 -13.40
N SER A 197 2.25 -16.88 -12.48
CA SER A 197 1.63 -15.54 -12.54
C SER A 197 2.52 -14.42 -11.98
N THR A 198 2.19 -13.17 -12.27
CA THR A 198 2.83 -11.96 -11.72
C THR A 198 2.11 -11.45 -10.46
N ALA A 199 2.72 -10.56 -9.67
CA ALA A 199 2.07 -9.93 -8.52
C ALA A 199 0.80 -9.19 -8.92
N MET A 200 0.83 -8.50 -10.07
CA MET A 200 -0.32 -7.81 -10.62
C MET A 200 -1.48 -8.77 -10.92
N GLU A 201 -1.21 -9.93 -11.54
CA GLU A 201 -2.23 -10.94 -11.82
C GLU A 201 -2.82 -11.54 -10.54
N VAL A 202 -1.98 -11.75 -9.52
CA VAL A 202 -2.45 -12.23 -8.21
C VAL A 202 -3.31 -11.16 -7.54
N LEU A 203 -2.93 -9.88 -7.63
CA LEU A 203 -3.74 -8.75 -7.16
C LEU A 203 -5.06 -8.65 -7.89
N ALA A 204 -5.08 -8.76 -9.22
CA ALA A 204 -6.32 -8.75 -10.00
C ALA A 204 -7.27 -9.89 -9.61
N ARG A 205 -6.74 -11.01 -9.10
CA ARG A 205 -7.51 -12.15 -8.57
C ARG A 205 -7.83 -12.04 -7.07
N SER A 206 -7.30 -11.03 -6.39
CA SER A 206 -7.46 -10.85 -4.95
C SER A 206 -8.84 -10.25 -4.62
N PRO A 207 -9.54 -10.71 -3.56
CA PRO A 207 -10.89 -10.26 -3.25
C PRO A 207 -11.00 -8.74 -3.05
N GLY A 208 -11.89 -8.10 -3.81
CA GLY A 208 -12.14 -6.66 -3.69
C GLY A 208 -11.04 -5.79 -4.27
N VAL A 209 -9.96 -6.35 -4.84
CA VAL A 209 -8.98 -5.58 -5.61
C VAL A 209 -9.46 -5.48 -7.05
N ILE A 210 -9.45 -4.27 -7.59
CA ILE A 210 -9.75 -4.01 -8.99
C ILE A 210 -8.46 -3.49 -9.61
N VAL A 211 -8.02 -4.17 -10.66
CA VAL A 211 -6.95 -3.71 -11.54
C VAL A 211 -7.61 -3.38 -12.87
N ASP A 212 -7.57 -2.11 -13.29
CA ASP A 212 -8.11 -1.70 -14.58
C ASP A 212 -7.11 -1.98 -15.72
N GLN A 213 -7.49 -1.68 -16.97
CA GLN A 213 -6.62 -1.93 -18.13
C GLN A 213 -5.46 -0.95 -18.29
N ASN A 214 -5.52 0.17 -17.59
CA ASN A 214 -4.40 1.09 -17.41
C ASN A 214 -3.54 0.67 -16.20
N ASP A 215 -3.79 -0.52 -15.64
CA ASP A 215 -3.11 -1.10 -14.51
C ASP A 215 -3.23 -0.30 -13.19
N ASN A 216 -4.25 0.57 -13.08
CA ASN A 216 -4.56 1.24 -11.82
C ASN A 216 -5.21 0.27 -10.84
N ILE A 217 -4.85 0.40 -9.57
CA ILE A 217 -5.28 -0.50 -8.51
C ILE A 217 -6.23 0.24 -7.56
N SER A 218 -7.39 -0.36 -7.30
CA SER A 218 -8.34 0.10 -6.28
C SER A 218 -8.80 -1.05 -5.39
N LEU A 219 -9.33 -0.73 -4.20
CA LEU A 219 -9.77 -1.70 -3.21
C LEU A 219 -11.20 -1.37 -2.80
N LYS A 220 -12.12 -2.30 -3.02
CA LYS A 220 -13.57 -2.14 -2.83
C LYS A 220 -14.11 -0.87 -3.51
N GLY A 221 -13.64 -0.60 -4.73
CA GLY A 221 -14.02 0.59 -5.51
C GLY A 221 -13.38 1.91 -5.05
N ARG A 222 -12.64 1.94 -3.93
CA ARG A 222 -11.93 3.14 -3.47
C ARG A 222 -10.57 3.24 -4.17
N GLN A 223 -10.39 4.31 -4.94
CA GLN A 223 -9.10 4.65 -5.56
C GLN A 223 -8.15 5.29 -4.54
N GLY A 224 -6.84 5.26 -4.82
CA GLY A 224 -5.82 5.82 -3.92
C GLY A 224 -5.32 4.84 -2.85
N VAL A 225 -5.47 3.53 -3.09
CA VAL A 225 -5.00 2.46 -2.19
C VAL A 225 -3.49 2.53 -2.06
N ILE A 226 -2.99 2.44 -0.82
CA ILE A 226 -1.55 2.40 -0.58
C ILE A 226 -1.06 0.99 -0.87
N ILE A 227 -0.26 0.81 -1.92
CA ILE A 227 0.44 -0.45 -2.15
C ILE A 227 1.72 -0.47 -1.34
N MET A 228 1.91 -1.53 -0.56
CA MET A 228 3.11 -1.79 0.23
C MET A 228 3.78 -3.09 -0.22
N ILE A 229 5.10 -3.16 -0.11
CA ILE A 229 5.89 -4.39 -0.21
C ILE A 229 6.61 -4.57 1.12
N ASP A 230 6.42 -5.72 1.77
CA ASP A 230 6.97 -6.05 3.08
C ASP A 230 6.63 -5.05 4.20
N GLY A 231 5.50 -4.34 4.09
CA GLY A 231 5.04 -3.34 5.06
C GLY A 231 5.59 -1.93 4.81
N LYS A 232 6.31 -1.72 3.71
CA LYS A 232 6.74 -0.39 3.26
C LYS A 232 5.95 0.01 2.02
N PRO A 233 5.29 1.18 2.00
CA PRO A 233 4.70 1.75 0.79
C PRO A 233 5.64 1.68 -0.41
N VAL A 234 5.08 1.58 -1.61
CA VAL A 234 5.88 1.68 -2.82
C VAL A 234 5.88 3.15 -3.23
N PRO A 235 7.04 3.81 -3.40
CA PRO A 235 7.10 5.22 -3.76
C PRO A 235 6.80 5.45 -5.26
N VAL A 236 5.98 4.58 -5.87
CA VAL A 236 5.52 4.72 -7.25
C VAL A 236 4.02 4.52 -7.32
N ALA A 237 3.39 5.27 -8.22
CA ALA A 237 1.98 5.16 -8.58
C ALA A 237 1.83 4.91 -10.10
N GLY A 238 0.60 4.62 -10.54
CA GLY A 238 0.24 4.45 -11.95
C GLY A 238 1.10 3.41 -12.68
N ASP A 239 1.47 3.71 -13.92
CA ASP A 239 2.24 2.83 -14.82
C ASP A 239 3.54 2.30 -14.20
N ASN A 240 4.21 3.08 -13.36
CA ASN A 240 5.47 2.67 -12.72
C ASN A 240 5.23 1.59 -11.65
N LEU A 241 4.16 1.72 -10.89
CA LEU A 241 3.71 0.72 -9.94
C LEU A 241 3.23 -0.53 -10.68
N ALA A 242 2.53 -0.35 -11.78
CA ALA A 242 2.08 -1.45 -12.63
C ALA A 242 3.24 -2.27 -13.20
N ASN A 243 4.23 -1.59 -13.79
CA ASN A 243 5.44 -2.21 -14.32
C ASN A 243 6.21 -2.96 -13.22
N LEU A 244 6.30 -2.42 -12.00
CA LEU A 244 6.89 -3.12 -10.88
C LEU A 244 6.15 -4.43 -10.57
N LEU A 245 4.84 -4.38 -10.41
CA LEU A 245 4.03 -5.53 -10.00
C LEU A 245 3.94 -6.62 -11.09
N LYS A 246 3.98 -6.23 -12.37
CA LYS A 246 4.07 -7.15 -13.53
C LYS A 246 5.44 -7.82 -13.67
N ASN A 247 6.47 -7.24 -13.06
CA ASN A 247 7.83 -7.79 -13.06
C ASN A 247 8.17 -8.53 -11.76
N MET A 248 7.26 -8.54 -10.78
CA MET A 248 7.36 -9.36 -9.58
C MET A 248 6.69 -10.72 -9.85
N PRO A 249 7.45 -11.83 -9.93
CA PRO A 249 6.86 -13.16 -10.00
C PRO A 249 6.06 -13.46 -8.71
N SER A 250 4.90 -14.09 -8.83
CA SER A 250 4.12 -14.62 -7.70
C SER A 250 4.88 -15.64 -6.86
N THR A 251 5.87 -16.33 -7.46
CA THR A 251 6.80 -17.21 -6.75
C THR A 251 7.66 -16.47 -5.73
N ASN A 252 7.80 -15.15 -5.86
CA ASN A 252 8.52 -14.31 -4.90
C ASN A 252 7.58 -13.76 -3.82
N ILE A 253 6.29 -14.05 -3.88
CA ILE A 253 5.27 -13.58 -2.94
C ILE A 253 4.90 -14.72 -2.01
N GLU A 254 4.95 -14.45 -0.71
CA GLU A 254 4.44 -15.35 0.35
C GLU A 254 2.91 -15.18 0.43
N LYS A 255 2.48 -13.93 0.64
CA LYS A 255 1.07 -13.56 0.83
C LYS A 255 0.81 -12.09 0.46
N ILE A 256 -0.44 -11.75 0.17
CA ILE A 256 -0.91 -10.36 -0.01
C ILE A 256 -1.94 -10.06 1.07
N GLU A 257 -1.77 -8.96 1.80
CA GLU A 257 -2.69 -8.53 2.84
C GLU A 257 -3.52 -7.32 2.34
N LEU A 258 -4.83 -7.46 2.30
CA LEU A 258 -5.79 -6.43 1.91
C LEU A 258 -6.41 -5.84 3.17
N ILE A 259 -6.05 -4.59 3.48
CA ILE A 259 -6.41 -3.90 4.72
C ILE A 259 -7.34 -2.76 4.35
N SER A 260 -8.65 -2.96 4.47
CA SER A 260 -9.65 -1.94 4.13
C SER A 260 -9.76 -0.87 5.22
N ASN A 261 -9.63 -1.27 6.49
CA ASN A 261 -9.61 -0.36 7.65
C ASN A 261 -8.28 -0.52 8.42
N PRO A 262 -7.22 0.19 7.99
CA PRO A 262 -5.95 0.27 8.68
C PRO A 262 -6.09 0.62 10.17
N GLY A 263 -5.41 -0.13 11.05
CA GLY A 263 -5.34 0.18 12.48
C GLY A 263 -4.35 1.30 12.80
N ALA A 264 -4.24 1.64 14.09
CA ALA A 264 -3.47 2.77 14.63
C ALA A 264 -1.97 2.87 14.26
N LYS A 265 -1.37 1.77 13.78
CA LYS A 265 0.02 1.74 13.27
C LYS A 265 0.21 2.58 12.00
N TYR A 266 -0.84 2.68 11.20
CA TYR A 266 -0.82 3.47 9.97
C TYR A 266 -1.28 4.89 10.29
N ASP A 267 -0.95 5.84 9.41
CA ASP A 267 -1.40 7.22 9.59
C ASP A 267 -2.92 7.29 9.61
N ALA A 268 -3.45 8.22 10.43
CA ALA A 268 -4.88 8.42 10.52
C ALA A 268 -5.48 8.87 9.17
N ALA A 269 -4.65 9.51 8.35
CA ALA A 269 -4.96 9.91 6.98
C ALA A 269 -4.93 8.77 5.96
N GLY A 270 -5.76 8.87 4.91
CA GLY A 270 -5.87 7.91 3.82
C GLY A 270 -7.02 6.90 3.99
N ALA A 271 -8.12 7.12 3.24
CA ALA A 271 -9.39 6.36 3.37
C ALA A 271 -9.55 5.15 2.43
N ALA A 272 -8.64 4.95 1.47
CA ALA A 272 -8.77 3.97 0.40
C ALA A 272 -8.33 2.53 0.78
N GLY A 273 -7.70 2.36 1.95
CA GLY A 273 -7.14 1.09 2.40
C GLY A 273 -5.69 0.86 1.94
N ILE A 274 -5.13 -0.28 2.31
CA ILE A 274 -3.73 -0.67 2.08
C ILE A 274 -3.69 -2.09 1.49
N ILE A 275 -2.87 -2.32 0.49
CA ILE A 275 -2.55 -3.65 -0.04
C ILE A 275 -1.07 -3.91 0.23
N ASN A 276 -0.77 -4.90 1.08
CA ASN A 276 0.60 -5.21 1.51
C ASN A 276 1.07 -6.56 0.97
N ILE A 277 1.97 -6.53 0.01
CA ILE A 277 2.57 -7.70 -0.62
C ILE A 277 3.75 -8.16 0.25
N LYS A 278 3.62 -9.30 0.93
CA LYS A 278 4.70 -9.93 1.68
C LYS A 278 5.47 -10.85 0.76
N THR A 279 6.76 -10.56 0.59
CA THR A 279 7.65 -11.36 -0.25
C THR A 279 8.18 -12.57 0.52
N ARG A 280 8.51 -13.64 -0.21
CA ARG A 280 9.20 -14.78 0.39
C ARG A 280 10.60 -14.35 0.83
N ARG A 281 11.07 -14.92 1.94
CA ARG A 281 12.48 -14.82 2.32
C ARG A 281 13.33 -15.72 1.41
N ASP A 282 13.41 -15.37 0.13
CA ASP A 282 14.10 -16.20 -0.85
C ASP A 282 15.62 -16.01 -0.75
N ARG A 283 16.35 -17.14 -0.79
CA ARG A 283 17.81 -17.24 -0.63
C ARG A 283 18.57 -17.17 -1.95
N HIS A 284 17.88 -17.18 -3.09
CA HIS A 284 18.52 -17.11 -4.40
C HIS A 284 19.13 -15.72 -4.63
N MET A 285 20.43 -15.72 -4.94
CA MET A 285 21.26 -14.54 -5.17
C MET A 285 21.51 -14.36 -6.67
N GLY A 286 21.88 -13.14 -7.06
CA GLY A 286 22.22 -12.78 -8.42
C GLY A 286 21.48 -11.54 -8.90
N LEU A 287 21.58 -11.32 -10.21
CA LEU A 287 20.95 -10.21 -10.92
C LEU A 287 19.71 -10.72 -11.66
N ASN A 288 18.64 -9.95 -11.62
CA ASN A 288 17.54 -10.06 -12.57
C ASN A 288 17.03 -8.69 -13.00
N GLY A 289 16.27 -8.67 -14.07
CA GLY A 289 15.69 -7.43 -14.57
C GLY A 289 14.73 -7.63 -15.73
N SER A 290 14.21 -6.52 -16.20
CA SER A 290 13.29 -6.47 -17.32
C SER A 290 13.44 -5.17 -18.10
N VAL A 291 13.28 -5.27 -19.41
CA VAL A 291 13.08 -4.13 -20.31
C VAL A 291 11.66 -4.21 -20.86
N THR A 292 10.95 -3.10 -20.83
CA THR A 292 9.59 -2.96 -21.35
C THR A 292 9.55 -1.80 -22.34
N GLY A 293 8.83 -2.00 -23.43
CA GLY A 293 8.47 -0.94 -24.37
C GLY A 293 7.02 -1.10 -24.81
N SER A 294 6.30 0.00 -24.91
CA SER A 294 4.94 0.01 -25.45
C SER A 294 4.68 1.19 -26.37
N PHE A 295 3.80 0.96 -27.34
CA PHE A 295 3.29 1.96 -28.26
C PHE A 295 1.77 1.86 -28.28
N GLY A 296 1.12 2.97 -27.95
CA GLY A 296 -0.32 3.14 -27.99
C GLY A 296 -0.73 4.16 -29.04
N GLN A 297 -1.81 3.88 -29.75
CA GLN A 297 -2.43 4.78 -30.71
C GLN A 297 -3.91 5.00 -30.34
N GLY A 298 -4.23 6.24 -29.96
CA GLY A 298 -5.60 6.76 -29.92
C GLY A 298 -5.80 7.75 -31.07
N VAL A 299 -6.36 8.92 -30.77
CA VAL A 299 -6.22 10.08 -31.68
C VAL A 299 -4.75 10.50 -31.77
N TYR A 300 -4.03 10.44 -30.66
CA TYR A 300 -2.59 10.71 -30.61
C TYR A 300 -1.80 9.49 -30.13
N SER A 301 -0.52 9.44 -30.51
CA SER A 301 0.38 8.39 -30.09
C SER A 301 0.90 8.60 -28.67
N ARG A 302 1.23 7.49 -28.02
CA ARG A 302 1.84 7.46 -26.69
C ARG A 302 2.82 6.29 -26.59
N THR A 303 3.93 6.48 -25.90
CA THR A 303 4.94 5.45 -25.68
C THR A 303 5.35 5.39 -24.22
N ASN A 304 5.73 4.21 -23.77
CA ASN A 304 6.26 3.98 -22.43
C ASN A 304 7.41 2.96 -22.50
N GLU A 305 8.58 3.37 -22.03
CA GLU A 305 9.79 2.57 -22.00
C GLU A 305 10.28 2.44 -20.56
N GLY A 306 10.63 1.23 -20.15
CA GLY A 306 11.01 0.94 -18.77
C GLY A 306 12.16 -0.04 -18.65
N LEU A 307 13.04 0.22 -17.69
CA LEU A 307 14.10 -0.67 -17.24
C LEU A 307 13.93 -0.92 -15.74
N SER A 308 14.00 -2.18 -15.34
CA SER A 308 14.05 -2.59 -13.94
C SER A 308 15.20 -3.56 -13.72
N LEU A 309 15.98 -3.33 -12.67
CA LEU A 309 17.13 -4.13 -12.27
C LEU A 309 17.05 -4.42 -10.77
N ASN A 310 17.31 -5.67 -10.39
CA ASN A 310 17.39 -6.11 -9.00
C ASN A 310 18.63 -6.98 -8.82
N TYR A 311 19.40 -6.68 -7.79
CA TYR A 311 20.58 -7.43 -7.40
C TYR A 311 20.47 -7.87 -5.95
N LYS A 312 20.72 -9.15 -5.68
CA LYS A 312 20.67 -9.70 -4.32
C LYS A 312 21.90 -10.55 -4.03
N SER A 313 22.52 -10.30 -2.89
CA SER A 313 23.62 -11.07 -2.29
C SER A 313 23.37 -11.28 -0.79
N LYS A 314 24.30 -11.91 -0.06
CA LYS A 314 24.18 -12.10 1.40
C LYS A 314 24.09 -10.78 2.18
N LYS A 315 24.92 -9.80 1.82
CA LYS A 315 25.03 -8.52 2.54
C LYS A 315 24.25 -7.39 1.89
N ILE A 316 24.08 -7.43 0.56
CA ILE A 316 23.52 -6.32 -0.21
C ILE A 316 22.28 -6.80 -0.96
N SER A 317 21.20 -6.02 -0.88
CA SER A 317 20.06 -6.12 -1.80
C SER A 317 19.82 -4.75 -2.41
N ALA A 318 19.97 -4.60 -3.72
CA ALA A 318 19.86 -3.32 -4.40
C ALA A 318 18.90 -3.37 -5.60
N TYR A 319 18.26 -2.25 -5.92
CA TYR A 319 17.43 -2.10 -7.11
C TYR A 319 17.75 -0.80 -7.84
N ALA A 320 17.48 -0.80 -9.14
CA ALA A 320 17.45 0.39 -9.99
C ALA A 320 16.25 0.29 -10.95
N ASN A 321 15.55 1.39 -11.15
CA ASN A 321 14.45 1.51 -12.10
C ASN A 321 14.57 2.82 -12.84
N TYR A 322 14.27 2.78 -14.13
CA TYR A 322 14.11 3.96 -14.97
C TYR A 322 12.90 3.76 -15.87
N SER A 323 12.10 4.80 -16.06
CA SER A 323 11.05 4.81 -17.07
C SER A 323 10.94 6.17 -17.74
N PHE A 324 10.56 6.11 -19.00
CA PHE A 324 10.26 7.25 -19.84
C PHE A 324 8.86 7.06 -20.42
N LEU A 325 8.06 8.11 -20.38
CA LEU A 325 6.73 8.15 -20.96
C LEU A 325 6.62 9.41 -21.81
N ALA A 326 6.23 9.25 -23.07
CA ALA A 326 5.85 10.36 -23.93
C ALA A 326 4.42 10.13 -24.39
N ARG A 327 3.51 11.04 -24.04
CA ARG A 327 2.12 10.96 -24.49
C ARG A 327 1.64 12.31 -25.00
N LYS A 328 0.76 12.26 -25.99
CA LYS A 328 -0.06 13.39 -26.39
C LYS A 328 -1.52 12.97 -26.26
N GLY A 329 -2.36 13.88 -25.83
CA GLY A 329 -3.81 13.68 -25.69
C GLY A 329 -4.54 15.00 -25.89
N PHE A 330 -5.86 14.97 -25.73
CA PHE A 330 -6.66 16.17 -25.70
C PHE A 330 -7.68 16.11 -24.57
N ASN A 331 -8.12 17.29 -24.13
CA ASN A 331 -9.28 17.49 -23.29
C ASN A 331 -10.20 18.49 -23.98
N GLY A 332 -11.31 17.98 -24.52
CA GLY A 332 -12.40 18.81 -25.03
C GLY A 332 -13.41 19.03 -23.92
N LEU A 333 -13.83 20.26 -23.71
CA LEU A 333 -14.83 20.63 -22.71
C LEU A 333 -15.90 21.49 -23.38
N VAL A 334 -17.16 21.10 -23.21
CA VAL A 334 -18.31 21.92 -23.58
C VAL A 334 -19.02 22.30 -22.29
N LEU A 335 -19.24 23.60 -22.08
CA LEU A 335 -19.96 24.16 -20.94
C LEU A 335 -21.17 24.96 -21.43
N ASP A 336 -22.28 24.81 -20.73
CA ASP A 336 -23.44 25.70 -20.80
C ASP A 336 -23.67 26.19 -19.36
N ARG A 337 -23.40 27.48 -19.12
CA ARG A 337 -23.44 28.12 -17.80
C ARG A 337 -24.49 29.22 -17.80
N LYS A 338 -25.48 29.09 -16.93
CA LYS A 338 -26.62 30.00 -16.79
C LYS A 338 -26.59 30.67 -15.42
N PHE A 339 -26.52 31.99 -15.40
CA PHE A 339 -26.61 32.82 -14.21
C PHE A 339 -28.01 33.42 -14.09
N TYR A 340 -28.54 33.46 -12.87
CA TYR A 340 -29.88 33.96 -12.58
C TYR A 340 -29.82 35.16 -11.65
N ASP A 341 -30.72 36.13 -11.83
CA ASP A 341 -30.82 37.34 -10.99
C ASP A 341 -31.09 37.03 -9.50
N SER A 342 -31.90 36.01 -9.27
CA SER A 342 -32.45 35.60 -7.99
C SER A 342 -32.70 34.09 -8.00
N PRO A 343 -32.83 33.45 -6.82
CA PRO A 343 -33.11 32.02 -6.76
C PRO A 343 -34.42 31.66 -7.49
N GLY A 344 -34.31 30.88 -8.57
CA GLY A 344 -35.46 30.54 -9.43
C GLY A 344 -36.00 31.68 -10.30
N GLY A 345 -35.24 32.78 -10.42
CA GLY A 345 -35.60 33.96 -11.21
C GLY A 345 -35.31 33.81 -12.71
N LYS A 346 -35.13 34.94 -13.40
CA LYS A 346 -34.83 34.96 -14.84
C LYS A 346 -33.34 34.78 -15.08
N ILE A 347 -32.99 34.27 -16.27
CA ILE A 347 -31.60 34.24 -16.72
C ILE A 347 -31.11 35.68 -16.85
N ASP A 348 -29.99 36.00 -16.23
CA ASP A 348 -29.27 37.28 -16.39
C ASP A 348 -28.23 37.16 -17.51
N THR A 349 -27.48 36.05 -17.55
CA THR A 349 -26.46 35.79 -18.57
C THR A 349 -26.27 34.29 -18.78
N GLU A 350 -26.04 33.89 -20.03
CA GLU A 350 -25.67 32.53 -20.41
C GLU A 350 -24.35 32.53 -21.19
N TYR A 351 -23.45 31.61 -20.82
CA TYR A 351 -22.22 31.33 -21.55
C TYR A 351 -22.29 29.94 -22.15
N VAL A 352 -22.15 29.86 -23.48
CA VAL A 352 -21.96 28.60 -24.20
C VAL A 352 -20.52 28.52 -24.66
N GLN A 353 -19.77 27.60 -24.08
CA GLN A 353 -18.32 27.54 -24.24
C GLN A 353 -17.87 26.19 -24.78
N GLN A 354 -16.93 26.24 -25.70
CA GLN A 354 -16.20 25.09 -26.20
C GLN A 354 -14.69 25.31 -26.07
N ASN A 355 -14.06 24.47 -25.27
CA ASN A 355 -12.63 24.48 -25.04
C ASN A 355 -11.98 23.22 -25.60
N ASN A 356 -10.88 23.38 -26.35
CA ASN A 356 -10.11 22.29 -26.90
C ASN A 356 -8.64 22.44 -26.51
N LEU A 357 -8.20 21.64 -25.52
CA LEU A 357 -6.81 21.62 -25.05
C LEU A 357 -6.06 20.40 -25.57
N LEU A 358 -4.88 20.64 -26.15
CA LEU A 358 -3.86 19.62 -26.42
C LEU A 358 -2.96 19.47 -25.21
N LEU A 359 -2.68 18.22 -24.83
CA LEU A 359 -2.01 17.88 -23.57
C LEU A 359 -0.75 17.02 -23.81
N PRO A 360 0.31 17.55 -24.45
CA PRO A 360 1.59 16.84 -24.56
C PRO A 360 2.28 16.75 -23.20
N MET A 361 2.78 15.56 -22.88
CA MET A 361 3.48 15.27 -21.63
C MET A 361 4.69 14.37 -21.90
N ARG A 362 5.83 14.75 -21.34
CA ARG A 362 7.01 13.89 -21.22
C ARG A 362 7.32 13.68 -19.75
N TYR A 363 7.55 12.44 -19.35
CA TYR A 363 7.74 12.08 -17.97
C TYR A 363 8.92 11.12 -17.86
N HIS A 364 9.88 11.47 -17.01
CA HIS A 364 10.98 10.61 -16.62
C HIS A 364 10.79 10.24 -15.16
N TYR A 365 11.01 8.98 -14.85
CA TYR A 365 11.07 8.49 -13.49
C TYR A 365 12.32 7.65 -13.29
N ALA A 366 13.02 7.88 -12.20
CA ALA A 366 14.19 7.10 -11.80
C ALA A 366 14.09 6.77 -10.31
N ALA A 367 14.49 5.56 -9.95
CA ALA A 367 14.64 5.20 -8.55
C ALA A 367 15.72 4.15 -8.34
N ALA A 368 16.47 4.31 -7.26
CA ALA A 368 17.47 3.37 -6.82
C ALA A 368 17.38 3.17 -5.31
N GLY A 369 17.80 2.02 -4.82
CA GLY A 369 17.86 1.77 -3.39
C GLY A 369 18.69 0.55 -3.06
N MET A 370 19.15 0.49 -1.82
CA MET A 370 20.02 -0.56 -1.32
C MET A 370 19.73 -0.85 0.15
N ASP A 371 19.65 -2.13 0.49
CA ASP A 371 19.74 -2.67 1.85
C ASP A 371 21.13 -3.25 2.08
N TYR A 372 21.75 -2.83 3.17
CA TYR A 372 23.00 -3.37 3.68
C TYR A 372 22.75 -4.05 5.03
N ASN A 373 22.93 -5.37 5.05
CA ASN A 373 22.88 -6.17 6.27
C ASN A 373 24.21 -6.01 7.02
N VAL A 374 24.24 -5.08 7.98
CA VAL A 374 25.39 -4.86 8.89
C VAL A 374 25.67 -6.14 9.69
N SER A 375 24.61 -6.83 10.11
CA SER A 375 24.68 -8.13 10.76
C SER A 375 23.44 -8.97 10.40
N SER A 376 23.33 -10.19 10.93
CA SER A 376 22.11 -11.01 10.79
C SER A 376 20.87 -10.40 11.46
N LYS A 377 21.07 -9.42 12.37
CA LYS A 377 20.01 -8.75 13.14
C LYS A 377 19.75 -7.32 12.70
N THR A 378 20.69 -6.68 12.00
CA THR A 378 20.64 -5.24 11.70
C THR A 378 20.78 -4.98 10.21
N THR A 379 19.82 -4.23 9.66
CA THR A 379 19.82 -3.78 8.27
C THR A 379 19.67 -2.27 8.22
N ILE A 380 20.52 -1.62 7.41
CA ILE A 380 20.41 -0.20 7.07
C ILE A 380 20.06 -0.13 5.58
N GLY A 381 19.04 0.65 5.25
CA GLY A 381 18.56 0.83 3.90
C GLY A 381 18.59 2.27 3.45
N PHE A 382 18.85 2.47 2.16
CA PHE A 382 18.87 3.77 1.48
C PHE A 382 17.95 3.71 0.26
N GLY A 383 17.21 4.77 0.00
CA GLY A 383 16.31 4.89 -1.15
C GLY A 383 16.34 6.28 -1.74
N LEU A 384 16.32 6.35 -3.06
CA LEU A 384 16.23 7.58 -3.85
C LEU A 384 15.16 7.41 -4.92
N THR A 385 14.32 8.43 -5.09
CA THR A 385 13.40 8.53 -6.22
C THR A 385 13.47 9.92 -6.82
N GLY A 386 13.28 10.02 -8.14
CA GLY A 386 13.23 11.28 -8.86
C GLY A 386 12.26 11.20 -10.03
N THR A 387 11.50 12.27 -10.23
CA THR A 387 10.61 12.48 -11.36
C THR A 387 10.94 13.79 -12.04
N ARG A 388 10.80 13.80 -13.37
CA ARG A 388 10.82 15.03 -14.16
C ARG A 388 9.71 14.97 -15.17
N THR A 389 8.74 15.86 -15.01
CA THR A 389 7.62 16.02 -15.93
C THR A 389 7.77 17.32 -16.69
N ARG A 390 7.56 17.26 -18.01
CA ARG A 390 7.26 18.43 -18.82
C ARG A 390 5.86 18.28 -19.38
N TYR A 391 5.03 19.26 -19.12
CA TYR A 391 3.63 19.31 -19.52
C TYR A 391 3.39 20.64 -20.22
N GLU A 392 2.94 20.60 -21.47
CA GLU A 392 2.85 21.81 -22.31
C GLU A 392 1.42 21.98 -22.86
N PRO A 393 0.40 22.16 -21.98
CA PRO A 393 -0.97 22.32 -22.42
C PRO A 393 -1.12 23.58 -23.28
N SER A 394 -1.76 23.41 -24.42
CA SER A 394 -2.06 24.52 -25.34
C SER A 394 -3.44 24.34 -25.96
N GLY A 395 -4.15 25.41 -26.21
CA GLY A 395 -5.47 25.32 -26.81
C GLY A 395 -6.20 26.63 -26.94
N THR A 396 -7.39 26.53 -27.51
CA THR A 396 -8.29 27.65 -27.73
C THR A 396 -9.65 27.34 -27.13
N SER A 397 -10.22 28.32 -26.45
CA SER A 397 -11.60 28.33 -25.97
C SER A 397 -12.39 29.36 -26.75
N PHE A 398 -13.59 28.98 -27.18
CA PHE A 398 -14.57 29.86 -27.78
C PHE A 398 -15.77 29.96 -26.84
N SER A 399 -16.27 31.16 -26.63
CA SER A 399 -17.39 31.41 -25.72
C SER A 399 -18.36 32.41 -26.33
N ASP A 400 -19.61 31.99 -26.51
CA ASP A 400 -20.72 32.87 -26.84
C ASP A 400 -21.35 33.39 -25.54
N VAL A 401 -21.73 34.67 -25.52
CA VAL A 401 -22.41 35.33 -24.40
C VAL A 401 -23.82 35.72 -24.83
N TYR A 402 -24.82 35.27 -24.09
CA TYR A 402 -26.23 35.57 -24.32
C TYR A 402 -26.79 36.37 -23.15
N ASN A 403 -27.70 37.30 -23.46
CA ASN A 403 -28.37 38.15 -22.49
C ASN A 403 -29.64 37.48 -21.89
N GLU A 404 -30.37 38.23 -21.05
CA GLU A 404 -31.62 37.81 -20.41
C GLU A 404 -32.76 37.39 -21.36
N THR A 405 -32.73 37.83 -22.64
CA THR A 405 -33.71 37.46 -23.66
C THR A 405 -33.26 36.30 -24.55
N GLY A 406 -32.10 35.69 -24.26
CA GLY A 406 -31.50 34.61 -25.05
C GLY A 406 -30.93 35.09 -26.39
N THR A 407 -30.66 36.39 -26.53
CA THR A 407 -30.03 36.97 -27.72
C THR A 407 -28.52 37.03 -27.52
N LYS A 408 -27.74 36.60 -28.52
CA LYS A 408 -26.28 36.69 -28.47
C LYS A 408 -25.87 38.16 -28.39
N GLN A 409 -25.08 38.51 -27.38
CA GLN A 409 -24.62 39.87 -27.11
C GLN A 409 -23.17 40.08 -27.55
N SER A 410 -22.32 39.06 -27.36
CA SER A 410 -20.90 39.10 -27.70
C SER A 410 -20.33 37.69 -27.79
N GLU A 411 -19.07 37.59 -28.21
CA GLU A 411 -18.28 36.37 -28.09
C GLU A 411 -16.86 36.70 -27.63
N PHE A 412 -16.17 35.74 -27.04
CA PHE A 412 -14.75 35.87 -26.77
C PHE A 412 -14.00 34.57 -27.07
N THR A 413 -12.75 34.75 -27.50
CA THR A 413 -11.79 33.68 -27.75
C THR A 413 -10.64 33.79 -26.76
N THR A 414 -10.35 32.69 -26.05
CA THR A 414 -9.21 32.58 -25.15
C THR A 414 -8.18 31.62 -25.75
N ILE A 415 -6.96 32.11 -25.95
CA ILE A 415 -5.81 31.30 -26.35
C ILE A 415 -4.93 31.09 -25.11
N ASN A 416 -4.61 29.84 -24.80
CA ASN A 416 -3.76 29.45 -23.68
C ASN A 416 -2.56 28.65 -24.22
N ASP A 417 -1.35 29.09 -23.90
CA ASP A 417 -0.11 28.32 -24.04
C ASP A 417 0.58 28.28 -22.68
N SER A 418 0.75 27.09 -22.11
CA SER A 418 1.39 26.91 -20.82
C SER A 418 2.47 25.84 -20.91
N LYS A 419 3.60 26.11 -20.27
CA LYS A 419 4.78 25.24 -20.20
C LYS A 419 5.11 25.01 -18.75
N THR A 420 4.72 23.85 -18.24
CA THR A 420 4.93 23.44 -16.86
C THR A 420 6.04 22.40 -16.75
N LYS A 421 6.97 22.63 -15.82
CA LYS A 421 8.05 21.71 -15.45
C LYS A 421 7.86 21.30 -14.00
N LEU A 422 7.67 20.00 -13.76
CA LEU A 422 7.59 19.42 -12.42
C LEU A 422 8.87 18.62 -12.16
N ASN A 423 9.54 18.87 -11.04
CA ASN A 423 10.73 18.13 -10.63
C ASN A 423 10.58 17.72 -9.17
N ASP A 424 10.42 16.42 -8.94
CA ASP A 424 10.26 15.88 -7.61
C ASP A 424 11.39 14.91 -7.28
N TYR A 425 11.87 14.98 -6.04
CA TYR A 425 12.93 14.10 -5.56
C TYR A 425 12.62 13.68 -4.14
N SER A 426 12.88 12.41 -3.81
CA SER A 426 12.78 11.92 -2.44
C SER A 426 13.98 11.07 -2.06
N PHE A 427 14.36 11.18 -0.79
CA PHE A 427 15.38 10.41 -0.12
C PHE A 427 14.79 9.74 1.11
N ASN A 428 15.13 8.48 1.30
CA ASN A 428 14.73 7.70 2.46
C ASN A 428 15.96 6.99 3.06
N LEU A 429 16.13 7.13 4.37
CA LEU A 429 17.02 6.33 5.20
C LEU A 429 16.16 5.45 6.09
N ASN A 430 16.44 4.15 6.14
CA ASN A 430 15.71 3.23 7.00
C ASN A 430 16.63 2.32 7.79
N PHE A 431 16.18 1.97 8.98
CA PHE A 431 16.87 1.12 9.93
C PHE A 431 15.92 0.03 10.42
N LYS A 432 16.41 -1.19 10.51
CA LYS A 432 15.73 -2.29 11.17
C LYS A 432 16.70 -3.04 12.07
N HIS A 433 16.31 -3.25 13.32
CA HIS A 433 16.98 -4.14 14.25
C HIS A 433 16.02 -5.20 14.78
N SER A 434 16.38 -6.48 14.63
CA SER A 434 15.66 -7.63 15.19
C SER A 434 16.39 -8.10 16.44
N PHE A 435 15.76 -7.97 17.61
CA PHE A 435 16.39 -8.32 18.90
C PHE A 435 16.49 -9.83 19.10
N ASP A 436 15.44 -10.54 18.68
CA ASP A 436 15.28 -11.99 18.84
C ASP A 436 14.71 -12.64 17.56
N SER A 437 14.67 -13.98 17.57
CA SER A 437 14.04 -14.77 16.50
C SER A 437 12.51 -14.85 16.66
N ALA A 438 11.96 -14.44 17.81
CA ALA A 438 10.53 -14.44 18.07
C ALA A 438 9.80 -13.37 17.26
N GLY A 439 10.51 -12.31 16.84
CA GLY A 439 10.02 -11.24 15.98
C GLY A 439 9.92 -9.89 16.67
N THR A 440 10.67 -9.68 17.77
CA THR A 440 10.81 -8.36 18.39
C THR A 440 11.69 -7.47 17.51
N ASP A 441 11.09 -6.44 16.94
CA ASP A 441 11.70 -5.57 15.93
C ASP A 441 11.57 -4.10 16.33
N LEU A 442 12.64 -3.32 16.13
CA LEU A 442 12.63 -1.86 16.08
C LEU A 442 12.91 -1.42 14.65
N THR A 443 12.05 -0.57 14.11
CA THR A 443 12.28 0.10 12.83
C THR A 443 12.31 1.61 13.01
N ALA A 444 13.12 2.28 12.21
CA ALA A 444 13.12 3.73 12.11
C ALA A 444 13.29 4.15 10.65
N ASP A 445 12.61 5.21 10.25
CA ASP A 445 12.67 5.78 8.91
C ASP A 445 12.86 7.30 9.01
N GLY A 446 13.75 7.84 8.19
CA GLY A 446 13.97 9.26 8.00
C GLY A 446 13.75 9.62 6.53
N ASP A 447 12.92 10.62 6.28
CA ASP A 447 12.52 11.02 4.92
C ASP A 447 12.80 12.49 4.66
N TYR A 448 13.24 12.76 3.44
CA TYR A 448 13.28 14.07 2.85
C TYR A 448 12.64 13.99 1.46
N ALA A 449 11.72 14.89 1.12
CA ALA A 449 11.20 15.01 -0.22
C ALA A 449 11.02 16.48 -0.62
N ARG A 450 11.16 16.77 -1.90
CA ARG A 450 10.89 18.07 -2.49
C ARG A 450 10.08 17.86 -3.76
N TYR A 451 8.91 18.48 -3.83
CA TYR A 451 8.04 18.55 -5.01
C TYR A 451 8.07 19.98 -5.50
N GLY A 452 8.48 20.22 -6.74
CA GLY A 452 8.65 21.58 -7.24
C GLY A 452 8.07 21.75 -8.62
N TYR A 453 7.41 22.88 -8.85
CA TYR A 453 6.89 23.25 -10.15
C TYR A 453 7.37 24.64 -10.57
N ASN A 454 7.47 24.82 -11.88
CA ASN A 454 7.63 26.11 -12.52
C ASN A 454 6.80 26.07 -13.80
N THR A 455 5.93 27.04 -13.94
CA THR A 455 5.03 27.19 -15.06
C THR A 455 5.23 28.56 -15.67
N SER A 456 5.34 28.60 -16.99
CA SER A 456 5.24 29.84 -17.76
C SER A 456 3.99 29.73 -18.62
N GLN A 457 3.10 30.72 -18.53
CA GLN A 457 1.80 30.67 -19.16
C GLN A 457 1.43 31.99 -19.78
N ASP A 458 0.98 31.94 -21.03
CA ASP A 458 0.44 33.06 -21.77
C ASP A 458 -1.05 32.83 -22.01
N PHE A 459 -1.86 33.80 -21.60
CA PHE A 459 -3.29 33.86 -21.86
C PHE A 459 -3.60 35.09 -22.70
N THR A 460 -4.25 34.89 -23.84
CA THR A 460 -4.74 35.97 -24.69
C THR A 460 -6.25 35.87 -24.82
N ASN A 461 -6.97 36.90 -24.38
CA ASN A 461 -8.41 37.02 -24.56
C ASN A 461 -8.74 38.08 -25.61
N ILE A 462 -9.58 37.70 -26.57
CA ILE A 462 -10.02 38.53 -27.68
C ILE A 462 -11.54 38.58 -27.66
N PHE A 463 -12.12 39.77 -27.66
CA PHE A 463 -13.56 39.99 -27.49
C PHE A 463 -14.14 40.59 -28.76
N TYR A 464 -15.22 39.98 -29.27
CA TYR A 464 -15.92 40.41 -30.47
C TYR A 464 -17.38 40.73 -30.16
N ASP A 465 -17.94 41.68 -30.89
CA ASP A 465 -19.37 41.94 -30.91
C ASP A 465 -20.13 40.92 -31.79
N THR A 466 -21.42 41.15 -32.03
CA THR A 466 -22.24 40.24 -32.83
C THR A 466 -21.99 40.31 -34.34
N VAL A 467 -21.27 41.33 -34.82
CA VAL A 467 -20.92 41.51 -36.25
C VAL A 467 -19.45 41.18 -36.55
N GLY A 468 -18.66 40.84 -35.53
CA GLY A 468 -17.28 40.38 -35.64
C GLY A 468 -16.22 41.47 -35.42
N GLU A 469 -16.60 42.66 -34.96
CA GLU A 469 -15.68 43.75 -34.64
C GLU A 469 -15.12 43.60 -33.22
N LEU A 470 -13.88 44.06 -33.01
CA LEU A 470 -13.24 43.99 -31.70
C LEU A 470 -13.90 44.96 -30.70
N LEU A 471 -14.40 44.43 -29.59
CA LEU A 471 -14.99 45.23 -28.51
C LEU A 471 -13.93 45.99 -27.71
N GLN A 472 -12.73 45.43 -27.61
CA GLN A 472 -11.61 46.01 -26.88
C GLN A 472 -10.28 45.45 -27.40
N PRO A 473 -9.16 46.12 -27.11
CA PRO A 473 -7.84 45.58 -27.44
C PRO A 473 -7.58 44.25 -26.72
N ASN A 474 -6.78 43.38 -27.33
CA ASN A 474 -6.46 42.06 -26.79
C ASN A 474 -5.94 42.16 -25.35
N TYR A 475 -6.55 41.40 -24.45
CA TYR A 475 -6.09 41.26 -23.07
C TYR A 475 -5.08 40.11 -23.02
N VAL A 476 -3.79 40.47 -22.85
CA VAL A 476 -2.69 39.51 -22.78
C VAL A 476 -2.16 39.46 -21.35
N LEU A 477 -2.18 38.27 -20.77
CA LEU A 477 -1.77 37.99 -19.41
C LEU A 477 -0.64 36.96 -19.45
N HIS A 478 0.49 37.30 -18.84
CA HIS A 478 1.63 36.42 -18.64
C HIS A 478 1.72 36.00 -17.17
N GLY A 479 1.86 34.70 -16.90
CA GLY A 479 2.06 34.15 -15.57
C GLY A 479 3.37 33.35 -15.47
N ASP A 480 4.10 33.55 -14.37
CA ASP A 480 5.26 32.72 -13.95
C ASP A 480 5.01 32.07 -12.57
N PRO A 481 3.96 31.24 -12.39
CA PRO A 481 3.76 30.57 -11.11
C PRO A 481 4.83 29.50 -10.86
N LYS A 482 5.42 29.57 -9.67
CA LYS A 482 6.48 28.67 -9.20
C LYS A 482 6.31 28.37 -7.73
N GLY A 483 6.61 27.14 -7.35
CA GLY A 483 6.46 26.72 -5.97
C GLY A 483 7.25 25.47 -5.64
N ALA A 484 7.37 25.21 -4.35
CA ALA A 484 7.94 23.97 -3.85
C ALA A 484 7.31 23.55 -2.53
N THR A 485 7.03 22.25 -2.41
CA THR A 485 6.69 21.60 -1.15
C THR A 485 7.86 20.75 -0.68
N ILE A 486 8.40 21.08 0.49
CA ILE A 486 9.51 20.37 1.15
C ILE A 486 8.95 19.60 2.35
N ILE A 487 9.22 18.30 2.39
CA ILE A 487 8.73 17.37 3.41
C ILE A 487 9.93 16.77 4.13
N ARG A 488 9.86 16.74 5.46
CA ARG A 488 10.82 16.10 6.35
C ARG A 488 10.05 15.23 7.33
N SER A 489 10.43 13.97 7.52
CA SER A 489 9.77 13.14 8.52
C SER A 489 10.72 12.18 9.22
N PHE A 490 10.36 11.87 10.46
CA PHE A 490 10.95 10.79 11.23
C PHE A 490 9.84 9.89 11.76
N LYS A 491 10.04 8.58 11.68
CA LYS A 491 9.12 7.58 12.20
C LYS A 491 9.90 6.47 12.89
N SER A 492 9.39 5.97 14.02
CA SER A 492 9.91 4.76 14.64
C SER A 492 8.79 3.86 15.16
N ASP A 493 8.88 2.58 14.84
CA ASP A 493 7.91 1.56 15.25
C ASP A 493 8.62 0.44 16.02
N PHE A 494 8.05 0.06 17.16
CA PHE A 494 8.45 -1.09 17.95
C PHE A 494 7.36 -2.17 17.87
N THR A 495 7.75 -3.41 17.57
CA THR A 495 6.86 -4.56 17.52
C THR A 495 7.38 -5.64 18.45
N ARG A 496 6.52 -6.17 19.33
CA ARG A 496 6.86 -7.25 20.26
C ARG A 496 5.78 -8.34 20.23
N PRO A 497 6.11 -9.54 19.73
CA PRO A 497 5.31 -10.73 19.94
C PRO A 497 5.31 -11.11 21.42
N MET A 498 4.14 -11.48 21.94
CA MET A 498 3.92 -11.90 23.31
C MET A 498 3.33 -13.33 23.32
N GLN A 499 3.18 -13.91 24.51
CA GLN A 499 2.56 -15.23 24.65
C GLN A 499 1.13 -15.25 24.11
N ASN A 500 0.59 -16.45 23.82
CA ASN A 500 -0.78 -16.65 23.34
C ASN A 500 -1.12 -15.92 22.03
N ASN A 501 -0.18 -15.90 21.09
CA ASN A 501 -0.29 -15.26 19.78
C ASN A 501 -0.72 -13.77 19.85
N MET A 502 -0.37 -13.10 20.95
CA MET A 502 -0.61 -11.69 21.12
C MET A 502 0.57 -10.90 20.53
N ARG A 503 0.29 -9.75 19.92
CA ARG A 503 1.29 -8.84 19.37
C ARG A 503 1.01 -7.43 19.86
N PHE A 504 2.02 -6.85 20.49
CA PHE A 504 2.03 -5.46 20.91
C PHE A 504 2.85 -4.63 19.92
N GLU A 505 2.32 -3.48 19.50
CA GLU A 505 2.98 -2.54 18.62
C GLU A 505 2.82 -1.13 19.21
N ALA A 506 3.91 -0.37 19.23
CA ALA A 506 3.93 1.04 19.63
C ALA A 506 4.79 1.82 18.65
N GLY A 507 4.53 3.12 18.49
CA GLY A 507 5.37 3.93 17.62
C GLY A 507 5.11 5.42 17.72
N ILE A 508 6.05 6.17 17.17
CA ILE A 508 6.04 7.63 17.12
C ILE A 508 6.34 8.11 15.69
N LYS A 509 5.77 9.25 15.31
CA LYS A 509 6.02 9.93 14.04
C LYS A 509 6.08 11.44 14.27
N ALA A 510 7.01 12.12 13.61
CA ALA A 510 7.05 13.56 13.47
C ALA A 510 7.21 13.91 11.98
N GLY A 511 6.37 14.80 11.47
CA GLY A 511 6.40 15.29 10.10
C GLY A 511 6.41 16.81 10.08
N TYR A 512 7.27 17.38 9.24
CA TYR A 512 7.36 18.83 9.02
C TYR A 512 7.29 19.11 7.52
N VAL A 513 6.37 19.99 7.13
CA VAL A 513 6.15 20.38 5.74
C VAL A 513 6.18 21.89 5.60
N THR A 514 6.85 22.37 4.57
CA THR A 514 6.77 23.76 4.09
C THR A 514 6.35 23.71 2.63
N ALA A 515 5.17 24.23 2.31
CA ALA A 515 4.69 24.46 0.96
C ALA A 515 4.74 25.96 0.68
N GLU A 516 5.44 26.35 -0.36
CA GLU A 516 5.55 27.74 -0.80
C GLU A 516 5.12 27.83 -2.26
N ASP A 517 4.19 28.74 -2.53
CA ASP A 517 3.63 29.02 -3.84
C ASP A 517 3.76 30.52 -4.13
N ASN A 518 4.47 30.87 -5.21
CA ASN A 518 4.67 32.24 -5.64
C ASN A 518 4.20 32.37 -7.10
N SER A 519 3.10 33.09 -7.28
CA SER A 519 2.45 33.33 -8.57
C SER A 519 2.58 34.80 -8.93
N GLN A 520 3.36 35.09 -9.96
CA GLN A 520 3.54 36.45 -10.48
C GLN A 520 2.85 36.57 -11.84
N TYR A 521 1.90 37.51 -11.93
CA TYR A 521 1.15 37.81 -13.13
C TYR A 521 1.48 39.21 -13.63
N GLN A 522 1.54 39.33 -14.94
CA GLN A 522 1.76 40.60 -15.63
C GLN A 522 0.75 40.74 -16.76
N VAL A 523 0.17 41.93 -16.89
CA VAL A 523 -0.74 42.26 -18.00
C VAL A 523 0.02 43.11 -18.99
N TYR A 524 -0.17 42.85 -20.29
CA TYR A 524 0.40 43.69 -21.33
C TYR A 524 -0.35 45.02 -21.41
N ASP A 525 0.34 46.12 -21.05
CA ASP A 525 -0.17 47.47 -21.20
C ASP A 525 0.14 47.98 -22.61
N GLN A 526 -0.89 48.23 -23.40
CA GLN A 526 -0.73 48.67 -24.79
C GLN A 526 -0.20 50.10 -24.91
N SER A 527 -0.49 50.97 -23.94
CA SER A 527 -0.02 52.36 -23.92
C SER A 527 1.48 52.42 -23.61
N LEU A 528 1.94 51.57 -22.70
CA LEU A 528 3.35 51.48 -22.29
C LEU A 528 4.18 50.48 -23.13
N ARG A 529 3.50 49.68 -23.98
CA ARG A 529 4.09 48.61 -24.81
C ARG A 529 4.98 47.65 -24.01
N LYS A 530 4.55 47.30 -22.80
CA LYS A 530 5.28 46.40 -21.90
C LYS A 530 4.34 45.64 -20.97
N PHE A 531 4.82 44.52 -20.45
CA PHE A 531 4.15 43.81 -19.36
C PHE A 531 4.33 44.57 -18.04
N VAL A 532 3.22 44.75 -17.31
CA VAL A 532 3.16 45.41 -16.00
C VAL A 532 2.61 44.43 -14.97
N TYR A 533 3.25 44.36 -13.81
CA TYR A 533 2.84 43.50 -12.71
C TYR A 533 1.40 43.80 -12.26
N ASP A 534 0.57 42.76 -12.16
CA ASP A 534 -0.81 42.84 -11.70
C ASP A 534 -0.89 42.31 -10.25
N PRO A 535 -0.93 43.19 -9.23
CA PRO A 535 -1.03 42.77 -7.84
C PRO A 535 -2.36 42.09 -7.49
N GLY A 536 -3.43 42.33 -8.27
CA GLY A 536 -4.74 41.71 -8.05
C GLY A 536 -4.81 40.25 -8.52
N LYS A 537 -3.87 39.82 -9.38
CA LYS A 537 -3.74 38.45 -9.87
C LYS A 537 -2.50 37.72 -9.36
N SER A 538 -1.63 38.41 -8.62
CA SER A 538 -0.39 37.85 -8.08
C SER A 538 -0.53 37.51 -6.60
N ASN A 539 0.11 36.42 -6.16
CA ASN A 539 0.08 36.00 -4.75
C ASN A 539 1.36 35.26 -4.35
N HIS A 540 1.70 35.31 -3.07
CA HIS A 540 2.79 34.54 -2.47
C HIS A 540 2.29 33.92 -1.17
N PHE A 541 2.01 32.63 -1.22
CA PHE A 541 1.46 31.86 -0.11
C PHE A 541 2.49 30.89 0.46
N ILE A 542 2.68 30.92 1.78
CA ILE A 542 3.56 30.02 2.52
C ILE A 542 2.74 29.27 3.55
N TYR A 543 2.79 27.94 3.51
CA TYR A 543 2.10 27.05 4.43
C TYR A 543 3.11 26.14 5.15
N ASN A 544 3.17 26.25 6.48
CA ASN A 544 3.98 25.42 7.34
C ASN A 544 3.09 24.49 8.17
N GLU A 545 3.42 23.21 8.21
CA GLU A 545 2.68 22.18 8.93
C GLU A 545 3.63 21.27 9.72
N ASN A 546 3.30 21.05 10.99
CA ASN A 546 3.98 20.13 11.88
C ASN A 546 2.96 19.14 12.46
N ILE A 547 3.18 17.84 12.23
CA ILE A 547 2.33 16.76 12.72
C ILE A 547 3.15 15.82 13.59
N ASN A 548 2.77 15.70 14.87
CA ASN A 548 3.39 14.79 15.82
C ASN A 548 2.38 13.72 16.22
N ALA A 549 2.79 12.46 16.19
CA ALA A 549 1.90 11.34 16.47
C ALA A 549 2.55 10.27 17.33
N ALA A 550 1.72 9.62 18.15
CA ALA A 550 2.07 8.44 18.91
C ALA A 550 0.92 7.43 18.85
N TYR A 551 1.24 6.13 18.83
CA TYR A 551 0.22 5.10 18.79
C TYR A 551 0.59 3.87 19.64
N LEU A 552 -0.47 3.17 20.04
CA LEU A 552 -0.43 1.83 20.62
C LEU A 552 -1.39 0.93 19.85
N ASN A 553 -1.01 -0.32 19.63
CA ASN A 553 -1.82 -1.33 18.95
C ASN A 553 -1.58 -2.71 19.59
N LEU A 554 -2.66 -3.42 19.86
CA LEU A 554 -2.68 -4.76 20.42
C LEU A 554 -3.50 -5.66 19.48
N ALA A 555 -2.90 -6.76 19.04
CA ALA A 555 -3.58 -7.75 18.22
C ALA A 555 -3.47 -9.12 18.88
N GLN A 556 -4.55 -9.92 18.85
CA GLN A 556 -4.54 -11.28 19.37
C GLN A 556 -5.36 -12.20 18.45
N ASP A 557 -4.72 -13.26 17.97
CA ASP A 557 -5.38 -14.30 17.17
C ASP A 557 -5.61 -15.54 18.06
N ARG A 558 -6.88 -15.92 18.28
CA ARG A 558 -7.30 -17.18 18.93
C ARG A 558 -8.09 -18.04 17.93
N ALA A 559 -8.32 -19.31 18.27
CA ALA A 559 -8.93 -20.27 17.34
C ALA A 559 -10.30 -19.85 16.75
N LYS A 560 -11.19 -19.26 17.56
CA LYS A 560 -12.52 -18.79 17.11
C LYS A 560 -12.61 -17.27 16.92
N TRP A 561 -11.66 -16.52 17.45
CA TRP A 561 -11.74 -15.08 17.56
C TRP A 561 -10.41 -14.42 17.30
N SER A 562 -10.41 -13.41 16.45
CA SER A 562 -9.27 -12.51 16.26
C SER A 562 -9.66 -11.10 16.67
N TYR A 563 -8.80 -10.43 17.43
CA TYR A 563 -9.05 -9.09 17.97
C TYR A 563 -7.92 -8.14 17.59
N GLN A 564 -8.26 -6.88 17.32
CA GLN A 564 -7.30 -5.80 17.19
C GLN A 564 -7.85 -4.52 17.82
N LEU A 565 -7.06 -3.94 18.73
CA LEU A 565 -7.35 -2.69 19.43
C LEU A 565 -6.21 -1.72 19.19
N GLY A 566 -6.51 -0.53 18.69
CA GLY A 566 -5.51 0.50 18.45
C GLY A 566 -5.99 1.87 18.88
N LEU A 567 -5.08 2.69 19.38
CA LEU A 567 -5.30 4.09 19.69
C LEU A 567 -4.10 4.89 19.18
N ARG A 568 -4.39 5.96 18.43
CA ARG A 568 -3.40 6.91 17.95
C ARG A 568 -3.80 8.32 18.38
N THR A 569 -2.82 9.12 18.74
CA THR A 569 -2.97 10.55 19.01
C THR A 569 -2.15 11.32 18.00
N GLU A 570 -2.71 12.35 17.39
CA GLU A 570 -1.97 13.27 16.52
C GLU A 570 -2.18 14.72 16.98
N GLN A 571 -1.09 15.46 17.15
CA GLN A 571 -1.07 16.92 17.27
C GLN A 571 -0.75 17.50 15.90
N THR A 572 -1.51 18.50 15.45
CA THR A 572 -1.27 19.22 14.21
C THR A 572 -1.13 20.72 14.52
N ILE A 573 -0.02 21.31 14.10
CA ILE A 573 0.27 22.75 14.20
C ILE A 573 0.48 23.27 12.78
N VAL A 574 -0.29 24.29 12.41
CA VAL A 574 -0.30 24.85 11.06
C VAL A 574 -0.18 26.37 11.13
N LYS A 575 0.58 26.95 10.21
CA LYS A 575 0.67 28.38 9.96
C LYS A 575 0.65 28.64 8.45
N GLY A 576 -0.32 29.41 7.97
CA GLY A 576 -0.41 29.89 6.60
C GLY A 576 -0.24 31.40 6.53
N GLU A 577 0.50 31.89 5.54
CA GLU A 577 0.83 33.31 5.35
C GLU A 577 0.66 33.69 3.88
N GLN A 578 -0.17 34.69 3.58
CA GLN A 578 -0.30 35.32 2.26
C GLN A 578 0.43 36.66 2.30
N LEU A 579 1.65 36.68 1.75
CA LEU A 579 2.55 37.83 1.89
C LEU A 579 2.11 39.04 1.07
N THR A 580 1.34 38.85 -0.02
CA THR A 580 0.88 39.97 -0.87
C THR A 580 -0.22 40.82 -0.24
N ILE A 581 -0.99 40.26 0.69
CA ILE A 581 -2.08 40.97 1.39
C ILE A 581 -1.91 40.99 2.92
N ASP A 582 -0.73 40.60 3.42
CA ASP A 582 -0.38 40.52 4.84
C ASP A 582 -1.43 39.78 5.70
N SER A 583 -1.88 38.62 5.21
CA SER A 583 -2.87 37.79 5.89
C SER A 583 -2.24 36.52 6.43
N THR A 584 -2.53 36.19 7.70
CA THR A 584 -1.98 34.99 8.35
C THR A 584 -3.08 34.22 9.09
N PHE A 585 -2.94 32.89 9.13
CA PHE A 585 -3.78 32.05 9.98
C PHE A 585 -2.96 30.96 10.66
N THR A 586 -3.35 30.61 11.89
CA THR A 586 -2.72 29.54 12.66
C THR A 586 -3.76 28.57 13.17
N ARG A 587 -3.42 27.27 13.21
CA ARG A 587 -4.25 26.23 13.81
C ARG A 587 -3.40 25.31 14.67
N ASN A 588 -3.92 24.93 15.82
CA ASN A 588 -3.28 23.97 16.72
C ASN A 588 -4.35 23.08 17.35
N TYR A 589 -4.32 21.78 17.07
CA TYR A 589 -5.30 20.85 17.59
C TYR A 589 -4.70 19.46 17.83
N ILE A 590 -5.31 18.73 18.77
CA ILE A 590 -5.00 17.33 19.07
C ILE A 590 -6.23 16.49 18.75
N GLN A 591 -6.02 15.35 18.08
CA GLN A 591 -7.10 14.41 17.75
C GLN A 591 -6.72 12.98 18.14
N LEU A 592 -7.73 12.22 18.57
CA LEU A 592 -7.62 10.79 18.89
C LEU A 592 -8.23 9.94 17.77
N PHE A 593 -7.55 8.88 17.37
CA PHE A 593 -7.96 7.96 16.32
C PHE A 593 -8.00 6.53 16.86
N PRO A 594 -9.09 6.14 17.54
CA PRO A 594 -9.32 4.77 17.94
C PRO A 594 -9.63 3.88 16.72
N SER A 595 -9.17 2.63 16.77
CA SER A 595 -9.48 1.58 15.80
C SER A 595 -9.76 0.27 16.51
N PHE A 596 -10.88 -0.38 16.18
CA PHE A 596 -11.32 -1.65 16.72
C PHE A 596 -11.64 -2.62 15.58
N ALA A 597 -11.14 -3.85 15.66
CA ALA A 597 -11.56 -4.93 14.77
C ALA A 597 -11.73 -6.24 15.54
N VAL A 598 -12.83 -6.93 15.28
CA VAL A 598 -13.09 -8.28 15.78
C VAL A 598 -13.51 -9.17 14.62
N GLN A 599 -12.95 -10.38 14.58
CA GLN A 599 -13.31 -11.43 13.63
C GLN A 599 -13.80 -12.65 14.40
N TRP A 600 -14.97 -13.16 14.04
CA TRP A 600 -15.51 -14.42 14.51
C TRP A 600 -15.39 -15.47 13.40
N HIS A 601 -14.56 -16.49 13.65
CA HIS A 601 -14.41 -17.67 12.80
C HIS A 601 -15.51 -18.68 13.17
N MET A 602 -16.74 -18.48 12.67
CA MET A 602 -17.90 -19.33 13.00
C MET A 602 -17.64 -20.80 12.61
N SER A 603 -17.00 -21.00 11.45
CA SER A 603 -16.62 -22.30 10.93
C SER A 603 -15.43 -22.15 9.97
N LYS A 604 -14.95 -23.26 9.39
CA LYS A 604 -13.92 -23.22 8.33
C LYS A 604 -14.37 -22.49 7.06
N THR A 605 -15.66 -22.22 6.91
CA THR A 605 -16.25 -21.61 5.70
C THR A 605 -16.99 -20.31 5.96
N HIS A 606 -17.18 -19.89 7.21
CA HIS A 606 -17.88 -18.65 7.56
C HIS A 606 -17.04 -17.84 8.54
N ASP A 607 -16.71 -16.63 8.11
CA ASP A 607 -16.03 -15.62 8.92
C ASP A 607 -16.90 -14.35 8.96
N LEU A 608 -17.13 -13.79 10.14
CA LEU A 608 -17.83 -12.52 10.31
C LEU A 608 -16.91 -11.51 11.01
N GLY A 609 -16.74 -10.35 10.41
CA GLY A 609 -15.85 -9.31 10.90
C GLY A 609 -16.59 -8.02 11.17
N LEU A 610 -16.34 -7.38 12.30
CA LEU A 610 -16.77 -6.03 12.60
C LEU A 610 -15.53 -5.14 12.74
N THR A 611 -15.50 -4.02 12.04
CA THR A 611 -14.46 -3.00 12.17
C THR A 611 -15.07 -1.64 12.45
N LEU A 612 -14.48 -0.90 13.39
CA LEU A 612 -14.86 0.45 13.76
C LEU A 612 -13.60 1.32 13.72
N SER A 613 -13.68 2.49 13.10
CA SER A 613 -12.53 3.40 13.04
C SER A 613 -12.94 4.86 12.96
N ARG A 614 -12.06 5.74 13.47
CA ARG A 614 -12.09 7.18 13.21
C ARG A 614 -10.86 7.57 12.40
N ARG A 615 -11.03 8.34 11.34
CA ARG A 615 -9.95 8.81 10.46
C ARG A 615 -10.10 10.30 10.14
N ILE A 616 -9.03 10.90 9.65
CA ILE A 616 -8.96 12.31 9.25
C ILE A 616 -8.56 12.40 7.78
N ASP A 617 -9.14 13.31 7.02
CA ASP A 617 -8.64 13.71 5.71
C ASP A 617 -8.25 15.18 5.77
N ARG A 618 -6.99 15.47 5.47
CA ARG A 618 -6.45 16.84 5.52
C ARG A 618 -6.50 17.43 4.11
N PRO A 619 -6.82 18.73 3.97
CA PRO A 619 -6.67 19.41 2.70
C PRO A 619 -5.25 19.19 2.16
N ASN A 620 -5.13 18.94 0.87
CA ASN A 620 -3.85 18.94 0.19
C ASN A 620 -3.36 20.38 -0.01
N TYR A 621 -2.08 20.56 -0.35
CA TYR A 621 -1.47 21.89 -0.38
C TYR A 621 -2.04 22.78 -1.50
N GLU A 622 -2.46 22.20 -2.63
CA GLU A 622 -3.13 22.94 -3.71
C GLU A 622 -4.56 23.37 -3.32
N GLN A 623 -5.30 22.51 -2.61
CA GLN A 623 -6.63 22.84 -2.09
C GLN A 623 -6.60 24.05 -1.14
N LEU A 624 -5.48 24.31 -0.49
CA LEU A 624 -5.28 25.46 0.38
C LEU A 624 -4.74 26.68 -0.36
N ASN A 625 -4.17 26.50 -1.55
CA ASN A 625 -3.52 27.56 -2.31
C ASN A 625 -4.58 28.56 -2.82
N PRO A 626 -4.65 29.79 -2.27
CA PRO A 626 -5.65 30.81 -2.62
C PRO A 626 -5.45 31.41 -4.02
N PHE A 627 -4.53 30.88 -4.82
CA PHE A 627 -4.17 31.41 -6.11
C PHE A 627 -5.22 31.07 -7.18
N LYS A 628 -5.56 32.06 -8.02
CA LYS A 628 -6.56 31.95 -9.10
C LYS A 628 -5.90 31.47 -10.39
N PHE A 629 -6.19 30.23 -10.78
CA PHE A 629 -5.86 29.70 -12.10
C PHE A 629 -7.02 29.97 -13.07
N PHE A 630 -6.86 30.94 -13.95
CA PHE A 630 -7.88 31.29 -14.94
C PHE A 630 -7.96 30.22 -16.03
N LEU A 631 -9.18 29.80 -16.39
CA LEU A 631 -9.44 29.03 -17.62
C LEU A 631 -9.75 29.99 -18.77
N ASP A 632 -10.55 31.01 -18.46
CA ASP A 632 -10.99 32.10 -19.32
C ASP A 632 -11.43 33.30 -18.44
N PRO A 633 -11.84 34.46 -19.00
CA PRO A 633 -12.24 35.64 -18.23
C PRO A 633 -13.39 35.44 -17.25
N SER A 634 -14.23 34.41 -17.46
CA SER A 634 -15.46 34.16 -16.71
C SER A 634 -15.40 32.88 -15.86
N ASN A 635 -14.28 32.15 -15.87
CA ASN A 635 -14.12 30.91 -15.12
C ASN A 635 -12.70 30.72 -14.61
N TYR A 636 -12.55 30.43 -13.32
CA TYR A 636 -11.25 30.16 -12.71
C TYR A 636 -11.32 29.12 -11.59
N LYS A 637 -10.19 28.46 -11.34
CA LYS A 637 -9.97 27.55 -10.23
C LYS A 637 -9.22 28.28 -9.12
N VAL A 638 -9.64 28.10 -7.88
CA VAL A 638 -8.95 28.69 -6.71
C VAL A 638 -9.03 27.74 -5.53
N GLY A 639 -7.95 27.62 -4.75
CA GLY A 639 -7.99 26.91 -3.47
C GLY A 639 -8.62 27.77 -2.37
N ASN A 640 -8.83 27.16 -1.22
CA ASN A 640 -9.50 27.76 -0.07
C ASN A 640 -8.64 27.53 1.19
N PRO A 641 -7.90 28.57 1.65
CA PRO A 641 -7.07 28.49 2.86
C PRO A 641 -7.87 28.15 4.13
N ASN A 642 -9.18 28.41 4.13
CA ASN A 642 -10.05 28.21 5.29
C ASN A 642 -10.53 26.77 5.43
N LEU A 643 -10.17 25.86 4.51
CA LEU A 643 -10.58 24.46 4.58
C LEU A 643 -10.16 23.80 5.88
N GLN A 644 -11.11 23.19 6.56
CA GLN A 644 -10.89 22.35 7.73
C GLN A 644 -10.65 20.89 7.31
N PRO A 645 -9.93 20.10 8.11
CA PRO A 645 -9.82 18.67 7.88
C PRO A 645 -11.17 17.96 8.09
N SER A 646 -11.47 16.99 7.24
CA SER A 646 -12.65 16.14 7.39
C SER A 646 -12.41 15.02 8.40
N LEU A 647 -13.42 14.69 9.20
CA LEU A 647 -13.36 13.59 10.17
C LEU A 647 -14.39 12.51 9.83
N THR A 648 -13.92 11.30 9.52
CA THR A 648 -14.77 10.17 9.16
C THR A 648 -14.83 9.14 10.29
N TYR A 649 -16.06 8.80 10.68
CA TYR A 649 -16.39 7.70 11.58
C TYR A 649 -16.98 6.58 10.74
N SER A 650 -16.41 5.38 10.80
CA SER A 650 -16.80 4.26 9.95
C SER A 650 -17.02 2.99 10.77
N ALA A 651 -18.10 2.29 10.42
CA ALA A 651 -18.40 0.94 10.86
C ALA A 651 -18.55 0.03 9.64
N GLU A 652 -17.90 -1.13 9.63
CA GLU A 652 -18.04 -2.12 8.57
C GLU A 652 -18.29 -3.50 9.18
N LEU A 653 -19.41 -4.10 8.79
CA LEU A 653 -19.71 -5.51 9.00
C LEU A 653 -19.38 -6.26 7.72
N SER A 654 -18.53 -7.27 7.82
CA SER A 654 -18.08 -8.09 6.70
C SER A 654 -18.40 -9.56 6.95
N HIS A 655 -18.82 -10.27 5.91
CA HIS A 655 -18.99 -11.70 5.91
C HIS A 655 -18.14 -12.30 4.79
N THR A 656 -17.38 -13.34 5.12
CA THR A 656 -16.64 -14.12 4.13
C THR A 656 -17.15 -15.54 4.14
N PHE A 657 -17.59 -16.00 2.97
CA PHE A 657 -18.06 -17.35 2.75
C PHE A 657 -17.09 -18.16 1.87
N LYS A 658 -16.77 -19.37 2.32
CA LYS A 658 -15.80 -20.30 1.72
C LYS A 658 -14.47 -19.63 1.38
N GLN A 659 -14.09 -18.59 2.14
CA GLN A 659 -12.90 -17.79 1.91
C GLN A 659 -12.82 -17.22 0.48
N ARG A 660 -13.94 -16.98 -0.20
CA ARG A 660 -13.95 -16.49 -1.58
C ARG A 660 -14.97 -15.38 -1.76
N PHE A 661 -16.17 -15.59 -1.26
CA PHE A 661 -17.26 -14.64 -1.38
C PHE A 661 -17.19 -13.65 -0.22
N VAL A 662 -16.85 -12.41 -0.52
CA VAL A 662 -16.74 -11.35 0.48
C VAL A 662 -17.90 -10.39 0.29
N THR A 663 -18.73 -10.25 1.32
CA THR A 663 -19.77 -9.23 1.40
C THR A 663 -19.48 -8.30 2.55
N SER A 664 -19.84 -7.03 2.40
CA SER A 664 -19.74 -6.08 3.51
C SER A 664 -20.78 -4.99 3.42
N VAL A 665 -21.27 -4.58 4.58
CA VAL A 665 -22.07 -3.38 4.77
C VAL A 665 -21.19 -2.37 5.49
N ASN A 666 -20.98 -1.21 4.89
CA ASN A 666 -20.24 -0.11 5.50
C ASN A 666 -21.18 1.08 5.72
N TYR A 667 -21.14 1.62 6.93
CA TYR A 667 -21.79 2.86 7.32
C TYR A 667 -20.70 3.86 7.71
N SER A 668 -20.77 5.08 7.21
CA SER A 668 -19.85 6.13 7.60
C SER A 668 -20.49 7.51 7.63
N ILE A 669 -20.00 8.32 8.56
CA ILE A 669 -20.34 9.74 8.69
C ILE A 669 -19.04 10.52 8.60
N THR A 670 -18.96 11.44 7.66
CA THR A 670 -17.87 12.40 7.53
C THR A 670 -18.37 13.77 7.93
N LYS A 671 -17.73 14.38 8.94
CA LYS A 671 -17.94 15.78 9.30
C LYS A 671 -16.97 16.66 8.52
N ASP A 672 -17.41 17.87 8.17
CA ASP A 672 -16.62 18.85 7.43
C ASP A 672 -16.06 18.27 6.13
N ALA A 673 -16.90 17.53 5.39
CA ALA A 673 -16.51 16.81 4.19
C ALA A 673 -15.97 17.78 3.11
N ILE A 674 -14.69 17.67 2.78
CA ILE A 674 -14.08 18.47 1.72
C ILE A 674 -14.64 17.98 0.39
N THR A 675 -15.35 18.86 -0.32
CA THR A 675 -15.95 18.56 -1.62
C THR A 675 -15.58 19.63 -2.62
N GLU A 676 -15.23 19.22 -3.83
CA GLU A 676 -15.06 20.15 -4.95
C GLU A 676 -16.44 20.65 -5.41
N VAL A 677 -16.56 21.97 -5.54
CA VAL A 677 -17.76 22.64 -6.00
C VAL A 677 -17.43 23.51 -7.21
N ILE A 678 -18.37 23.54 -8.16
CA ILE A 678 -18.36 24.47 -9.28
C ILE A 678 -19.56 25.39 -9.04
N GLN A 679 -19.28 26.59 -8.53
CA GLN A 679 -20.26 27.51 -7.98
C GLN A 679 -20.15 28.90 -8.66
N PRO A 680 -21.19 29.75 -8.59
CA PRO A 680 -21.03 31.14 -8.99
C PRO A 680 -20.06 31.87 -8.04
N SER A 681 -19.36 32.87 -8.56
CA SER A 681 -18.51 33.74 -7.76
C SER A 681 -19.32 34.52 -6.75
N GLU A 682 -18.83 34.56 -5.51
CA GLU A 682 -19.46 35.30 -4.41
C GLU A 682 -19.12 36.81 -4.48
N THR A 683 -18.08 37.18 -5.23
CA THR A 683 -17.57 38.57 -5.32
C THR A 683 -17.73 39.19 -6.70
N GLU A 684 -17.69 38.39 -7.76
CA GLU A 684 -17.73 38.86 -9.15
C GLU A 684 -19.06 38.44 -9.80
N LYS A 685 -19.69 39.35 -10.55
CA LYS A 685 -20.94 39.05 -11.26
C LYS A 685 -20.64 38.15 -12.47
N ASN A 686 -21.45 37.13 -12.69
CA ASN A 686 -21.43 36.27 -13.89
C ASN A 686 -20.12 35.50 -14.12
N GLU A 687 -19.36 35.27 -13.06
CA GLU A 687 -18.18 34.39 -13.08
C GLU A 687 -18.47 33.10 -12.32
N SER A 688 -17.88 32.00 -12.79
CA SER A 688 -17.92 30.71 -12.10
C SER A 688 -16.56 30.38 -11.47
N ILE A 689 -16.60 29.70 -10.32
CA ILE A 689 -15.41 29.31 -9.57
C ILE A 689 -15.43 27.81 -9.34
N GLN A 690 -14.35 27.13 -9.70
CA GLN A 690 -14.03 25.78 -9.24
C GLN A 690 -13.19 25.86 -7.97
N THR A 691 -13.71 25.39 -6.83
CA THR A 691 -12.98 25.41 -5.56
C THR A 691 -13.35 24.23 -4.67
N ASN A 692 -12.71 24.12 -3.51
CA ASN A 692 -13.02 23.12 -2.49
C ASN A 692 -13.67 23.81 -1.29
N LYS A 693 -14.76 23.24 -0.78
CA LYS A 693 -15.48 23.73 0.41
C LYS A 693 -15.70 22.57 1.39
N ASN A 694 -15.77 22.87 2.68
CA ASN A 694 -16.27 21.93 3.66
C ASN A 694 -17.80 21.93 3.61
N ILE A 695 -18.39 20.75 3.43
CA ILE A 695 -19.83 20.51 3.62
C ILE A 695 -20.01 19.93 5.03
N ASP A 696 -21.02 20.40 5.78
CA ASP A 696 -21.18 20.08 7.21
C ASP A 696 -21.12 18.58 7.49
N ARG A 697 -21.86 17.79 6.70
CA ARG A 697 -21.93 16.34 6.88
C ARG A 697 -22.18 15.58 5.58
N GLN A 698 -21.43 14.50 5.41
CA GLN A 698 -21.72 13.45 4.43
C GLN A 698 -22.00 12.13 5.17
N THR A 699 -23.13 11.51 4.87
CA THR A 699 -23.48 10.17 5.37
C THR A 699 -23.47 9.18 4.21
N SER A 700 -22.73 8.09 4.34
CA SER A 700 -22.56 7.09 3.30
C SER A 700 -22.89 5.70 3.83
N VAL A 701 -23.80 5.00 3.15
CA VAL A 701 -24.11 3.58 3.39
C VAL A 701 -23.78 2.81 2.12
N SER A 702 -23.01 1.73 2.23
CA SER A 702 -22.66 0.91 1.07
C SER A 702 -22.77 -0.59 1.36
N PHE A 703 -23.27 -1.33 0.39
CA PHE A 703 -23.23 -2.78 0.31
C PHE A 703 -22.26 -3.18 -0.79
N ASN A 704 -21.24 -3.94 -0.42
CA ASN A 704 -20.16 -4.34 -1.30
C ASN A 704 -20.13 -5.86 -1.43
N VAL A 705 -19.96 -6.34 -2.65
CA VAL A 705 -19.80 -7.76 -2.98
C VAL A 705 -18.53 -7.91 -3.81
N ALA A 706 -17.69 -8.86 -3.45
CA ALA A 706 -16.55 -9.26 -4.26
C ALA A 706 -16.52 -10.78 -4.37
N TYR A 707 -16.47 -11.26 -5.62
CA TYR A 707 -16.50 -12.68 -5.91
C TYR A 707 -15.49 -13.03 -7.02
N PRO A 708 -14.32 -13.58 -6.65
CA PRO A 708 -13.44 -14.26 -7.58
C PRO A 708 -13.88 -15.71 -7.73
N PHE A 709 -14.10 -16.16 -8.96
CA PHE A 709 -14.43 -17.56 -9.25
C PHE A 709 -13.82 -18.05 -10.55
N GLN A 710 -13.67 -19.37 -10.62
CA GLN A 710 -13.13 -20.07 -11.77
C GLN A 710 -14.25 -20.91 -12.37
N ILE A 711 -14.75 -20.48 -13.52
CA ILE A 711 -15.86 -21.16 -14.22
C ILE A 711 -15.33 -22.44 -14.84
N PHE A 712 -14.21 -22.35 -15.57
CA PHE A 712 -13.49 -23.49 -16.13
C PHE A 712 -11.98 -23.35 -15.89
N LYS A 713 -11.21 -24.41 -16.14
CA LYS A 713 -9.73 -24.35 -16.05
C LYS A 713 -9.12 -23.25 -16.93
N TRP A 714 -9.77 -22.95 -18.06
CA TRP A 714 -9.36 -21.93 -19.03
C TRP A 714 -10.06 -20.58 -18.84
N TRP A 715 -11.03 -20.45 -17.91
CA TRP A 715 -11.79 -19.22 -17.70
C TRP A 715 -11.94 -18.88 -16.22
N SER A 716 -11.36 -17.76 -15.83
CA SER A 716 -11.54 -17.18 -14.50
C SER A 716 -12.20 -15.81 -14.59
N ASN A 717 -12.99 -15.47 -13.58
CA ASN A 717 -13.71 -14.22 -13.47
C ASN A 717 -13.46 -13.59 -12.10
N VAL A 718 -13.35 -12.27 -12.09
CA VAL A 718 -13.39 -11.47 -10.88
C VAL A 718 -14.47 -10.43 -11.08
N THR A 719 -15.51 -10.51 -10.27
CA THR A 719 -16.61 -9.55 -10.27
C THR A 719 -16.72 -8.90 -8.92
N SER A 720 -16.85 -7.58 -8.93
CA SER A 720 -17.10 -6.77 -7.75
C SER A 720 -18.23 -5.78 -8.04
N GLY A 721 -19.09 -5.57 -7.05
CA GLY A 721 -20.16 -4.59 -7.13
C GLY A 721 -20.31 -3.85 -5.80
N SER A 722 -20.67 -2.58 -5.89
CA SER A 722 -20.96 -1.73 -4.75
C SER A 722 -22.24 -0.98 -5.02
N TYR A 723 -23.26 -1.20 -4.20
CA TYR A 723 -24.42 -0.33 -4.13
C TYR A 723 -24.22 0.62 -2.96
N TYR A 724 -24.38 1.92 -3.18
CA TYR A 724 -24.16 2.91 -2.13
C TYR A 724 -25.15 4.07 -2.21
N TYR A 725 -25.43 4.66 -1.05
CA TYR A 725 -26.22 5.86 -0.90
C TYR A 725 -25.40 6.89 -0.17
N ASN A 726 -25.14 8.02 -0.83
CA ASN A 726 -24.48 9.17 -0.24
C ASN A 726 -25.53 10.27 -0.02
N TYR A 727 -25.63 10.74 1.21
CA TYR A 727 -26.45 11.88 1.61
C TYR A 727 -25.53 13.01 2.05
N PHE A 728 -25.77 14.20 1.51
CA PHE A 728 -25.01 15.41 1.79
C PHE A 728 -25.91 16.43 2.48
N ASP A 729 -25.34 17.11 3.46
CA ASP A 729 -25.99 18.09 4.32
C ASP A 729 -25.05 19.28 4.52
N GLY A 730 -25.45 20.48 4.07
CA GLY A 730 -24.68 21.72 4.24
C GLY A 730 -25.21 22.87 3.38
N ASP A 731 -24.55 24.02 3.40
CA ASP A 731 -24.87 25.19 2.60
C ASP A 731 -23.60 25.77 1.96
N VAL A 732 -23.65 25.97 0.64
CA VAL A 732 -22.57 26.55 -0.15
C VAL A 732 -23.19 27.55 -1.12
N ALA A 733 -22.64 28.76 -1.18
CA ALA A 733 -23.13 29.86 -2.01
C ALA A 733 -24.64 30.14 -1.86
N GLY A 734 -25.16 30.08 -0.61
CA GLY A 734 -26.57 30.31 -0.30
C GLY A 734 -27.50 29.25 -0.88
N THR A 735 -26.98 28.05 -1.11
CA THR A 735 -27.70 26.91 -1.66
C THR A 735 -27.65 25.76 -0.65
N PRO A 736 -28.72 25.57 0.14
CA PRO A 736 -28.85 24.41 1.02
C PRO A 736 -28.83 23.12 0.20
N LEU A 737 -28.01 22.17 0.64
CA LEU A 737 -27.91 20.82 0.10
C LEU A 737 -28.41 19.85 1.17
N HIS A 738 -29.62 19.32 0.98
CA HIS A 738 -30.18 18.23 1.78
C HIS A 738 -30.60 17.10 0.85
N ASN A 739 -29.64 16.53 0.14
CA ASN A 739 -29.91 15.61 -0.95
C ASN A 739 -29.01 14.38 -0.90
N GLY A 740 -29.53 13.27 -1.38
CA GLY A 740 -28.78 12.03 -1.50
C GLY A 740 -29.29 11.19 -2.65
N LYS A 741 -28.38 10.42 -3.25
CA LYS A 741 -28.69 9.62 -4.43
C LYS A 741 -28.14 8.21 -4.29
N PRO A 742 -28.95 7.16 -4.52
CA PRO A 742 -28.43 5.82 -4.63
C PRO A 742 -27.63 5.72 -5.94
N ALA A 743 -26.49 5.07 -5.86
CA ALA A 743 -25.66 4.77 -7.00
C ALA A 743 -25.13 3.34 -6.90
N PHE A 744 -24.83 2.75 -8.03
CA PHE A 744 -24.17 1.46 -8.08
C PHE A 744 -22.95 1.51 -9.00
N TYR A 745 -21.93 0.80 -8.56
CA TYR A 745 -20.70 0.56 -9.29
C TYR A 745 -20.58 -0.94 -9.51
N PHE A 746 -20.27 -1.32 -10.74
CA PHE A 746 -20.07 -2.71 -11.15
C PHE A 746 -18.77 -2.81 -11.93
N ASN A 747 -17.96 -3.80 -11.59
CA ASN A 747 -16.74 -4.11 -12.32
C ASN A 747 -16.61 -5.63 -12.47
N THR A 748 -16.35 -6.08 -13.70
CA THR A 748 -16.13 -7.50 -13.99
C THR A 748 -14.94 -7.65 -14.94
N THR A 749 -14.09 -8.62 -14.64
CA THR A 749 -12.91 -8.94 -15.46
C THR A 749 -12.90 -10.44 -15.73
N ASN A 750 -12.94 -10.80 -17.00
CA ASN A 750 -12.89 -12.16 -17.51
C ASN A 750 -11.51 -12.45 -18.09
N ASN A 751 -10.87 -13.47 -17.58
CA ASN A 751 -9.54 -13.92 -17.99
C ASN A 751 -9.64 -15.30 -18.63
N PHE A 752 -9.12 -15.42 -19.84
CA PHE A 752 -9.14 -16.64 -20.64
C PHE A 752 -7.71 -17.14 -20.87
N LEU A 753 -7.43 -18.39 -20.52
CA LEU A 753 -6.20 -19.09 -20.87
C LEU A 753 -6.43 -19.86 -22.17
N LEU A 754 -5.71 -19.48 -23.21
CA LEU A 754 -5.85 -20.05 -24.55
C LEU A 754 -4.65 -20.99 -24.84
N PRO A 755 -4.81 -21.96 -25.76
CA PRO A 755 -3.70 -22.82 -26.18
C PRO A 755 -2.49 -22.02 -26.71
N LYS A 756 -1.32 -22.67 -26.76
CA LYS A 756 -0.07 -22.10 -27.31
C LYS A 756 0.42 -20.84 -26.57
N ASN A 757 0.25 -20.80 -25.25
CA ASN A 757 0.68 -19.71 -24.35
C ASN A 757 0.03 -18.36 -24.65
N PHE A 758 -1.20 -18.38 -25.16
CA PHE A 758 -2.02 -17.18 -25.29
C PHE A 758 -2.89 -17.00 -24.05
N SER A 759 -3.20 -15.75 -23.75
CA SER A 759 -4.23 -15.38 -22.78
C SER A 759 -5.01 -14.19 -23.29
N ALA A 760 -6.31 -14.17 -23.06
CA ALA A 760 -7.16 -13.05 -23.41
C ALA A 760 -7.85 -12.49 -22.16
N GLU A 761 -8.19 -11.21 -22.19
CA GLU A 761 -8.92 -10.53 -21.13
C GLU A 761 -10.05 -9.70 -21.72
N LEU A 762 -11.19 -9.71 -21.04
CA LEU A 762 -12.30 -8.80 -21.28
C LEU A 762 -12.69 -8.16 -19.95
N SER A 763 -12.61 -6.84 -19.84
CA SER A 763 -13.00 -6.13 -18.63
C SER A 763 -14.03 -5.03 -18.92
N MET A 764 -14.96 -4.88 -17.98
CA MET A 764 -16.01 -3.88 -18.04
C MET A 764 -16.18 -3.26 -16.66
N PHE A 765 -16.26 -1.94 -16.63
CA PHE A 765 -16.84 -1.24 -15.48
C PHE A 765 -18.07 -0.46 -15.92
N TYR A 766 -19.01 -0.32 -15.01
CA TYR A 766 -20.18 0.52 -15.14
C TYR A 766 -20.38 1.26 -13.82
N GLN A 767 -20.60 2.56 -13.93
CA GLN A 767 -21.02 3.43 -12.84
C GLN A 767 -22.36 4.04 -13.23
N SER A 768 -23.35 3.92 -12.35
CA SER A 768 -24.64 4.57 -12.55
C SER A 768 -24.53 6.09 -12.44
N ASN A 769 -25.65 6.77 -12.62
CA ASN A 769 -25.73 8.17 -12.20
C ASN A 769 -25.45 8.27 -10.69
N MET A 770 -24.76 9.32 -10.27
CA MET A 770 -24.44 9.55 -8.85
C MET A 770 -24.47 11.04 -8.50
N LEU A 771 -24.61 11.32 -7.21
CA LEU A 771 -24.49 12.66 -6.64
C LEU A 771 -23.11 12.79 -5.98
N TYR A 772 -22.39 13.85 -6.32
CA TYR A 772 -21.10 14.22 -5.77
C TYR A 772 -21.20 15.66 -5.26
N GLY A 773 -21.57 15.83 -3.98
CA GLY A 773 -21.92 17.14 -3.44
C GLY A 773 -23.05 17.80 -4.23
N TYR A 774 -22.77 18.95 -4.84
CA TYR A 774 -23.70 19.73 -5.68
C TYR A 774 -23.76 19.26 -7.13
N MET A 775 -22.88 18.34 -7.53
CA MET A 775 -22.76 17.88 -8.91
C MET A 775 -23.46 16.53 -9.10
N THR A 776 -24.32 16.43 -10.12
CA THR A 776 -24.87 15.15 -10.57
C THR A 776 -24.11 14.66 -11.80
N LEU A 777 -23.53 13.47 -11.69
CA LEU A 777 -22.81 12.82 -12.78
C LEU A 777 -23.70 11.78 -13.47
N LYS A 778 -23.69 11.76 -14.80
CA LYS A 778 -24.40 10.76 -15.62
C LYS A 778 -23.65 9.41 -15.61
N PRO A 779 -24.32 8.31 -16.01
CA PRO A 779 -23.69 7.01 -16.05
C PRO A 779 -22.44 6.99 -16.94
N LEU A 780 -21.42 6.26 -16.50
CA LEU A 780 -20.12 6.14 -17.16
C LEU A 780 -19.74 4.65 -17.22
N TRP A 781 -19.24 4.19 -18.37
CA TRP A 781 -18.82 2.80 -18.51
C TRP A 781 -17.71 2.66 -19.55
N SER A 782 -16.99 1.55 -19.46
CA SER A 782 -16.04 1.14 -20.49
C SER A 782 -16.13 -0.35 -20.73
N LEU A 783 -15.91 -0.75 -21.99
CA LEU A 783 -15.54 -2.11 -22.34
C LEU A 783 -14.13 -2.07 -22.89
N ASN A 784 -13.32 -2.99 -22.41
CA ASN A 784 -11.91 -3.03 -22.73
C ASN A 784 -11.50 -4.49 -23.00
N ALA A 785 -10.54 -4.73 -23.89
CA ALA A 785 -10.14 -6.08 -24.30
C ALA A 785 -8.62 -6.19 -24.50
N GLY A 786 -8.06 -7.35 -24.18
CA GLY A 786 -6.63 -7.61 -24.33
C GLY A 786 -6.33 -9.04 -24.79
N LEU A 787 -5.25 -9.19 -25.55
CA LEU A 787 -4.65 -10.45 -25.95
C LEU A 787 -3.16 -10.42 -25.64
N GLN A 788 -2.66 -11.46 -25.00
CA GLN A 788 -1.26 -11.60 -24.63
C GLN A 788 -0.73 -12.95 -25.09
N LYS A 789 0.55 -12.98 -25.49
CA LYS A 789 1.31 -14.19 -25.80
C LYS A 789 2.62 -14.19 -25.03
N ASN A 790 2.88 -15.29 -24.33
CA ASN A 790 4.20 -15.51 -23.74
C ASN A 790 5.14 -16.18 -24.75
N LEU A 791 6.36 -15.65 -24.84
CA LEU A 791 7.41 -16.03 -25.77
C LEU A 791 8.66 -16.50 -25.01
N PHE A 792 9.55 -17.22 -25.69
CA PHE A 792 10.88 -17.58 -25.17
C PHE A 792 10.86 -18.28 -23.79
N LYS A 793 9.99 -19.27 -23.60
CA LYS A 793 9.79 -19.95 -22.30
C LYS A 793 9.44 -18.95 -21.16
N ASN A 794 8.50 -18.05 -21.42
CA ASN A 794 8.04 -17.00 -20.51
C ASN A 794 9.10 -15.93 -20.17
N LYS A 795 10.16 -15.78 -20.98
CA LYS A 795 11.09 -14.65 -20.87
C LYS A 795 10.58 -13.41 -21.61
N GLY A 796 9.82 -13.60 -22.68
CA GLY A 796 9.16 -12.51 -23.42
C GLY A 796 7.66 -12.52 -23.21
N THR A 797 7.04 -11.35 -23.20
CA THR A 797 5.59 -11.19 -23.23
C THR A 797 5.24 -10.13 -24.27
N LEU A 798 4.40 -10.49 -25.25
CA LEU A 798 3.79 -9.56 -26.20
C LEU A 798 2.32 -9.39 -25.84
N LYS A 799 1.86 -8.15 -25.68
CA LYS A 799 0.47 -7.80 -25.36
C LYS A 799 -0.07 -6.84 -26.42
N LEU A 800 -1.31 -7.06 -26.82
CA LEU A 800 -2.15 -6.13 -27.55
C LEU A 800 -3.39 -5.85 -26.69
N ALA A 801 -3.75 -4.59 -26.49
CA ALA A 801 -4.95 -4.21 -25.75
C ALA A 801 -5.67 -3.04 -26.41
N ILE A 802 -6.99 -2.99 -26.26
CA ILE A 802 -7.84 -1.89 -26.70
C ILE A 802 -8.67 -1.43 -25.50
N ASN A 803 -8.41 -0.21 -25.07
CA ASN A 803 -9.14 0.45 -23.99
C ASN A 803 -10.31 1.25 -24.57
N ASP A 804 -11.40 1.33 -23.81
CA ASP A 804 -12.62 2.08 -24.11
C ASP A 804 -13.09 1.89 -25.56
N ILE A 805 -13.34 0.62 -25.94
CA ILE A 805 -13.67 0.20 -27.32
C ILE A 805 -14.77 1.07 -27.94
N PHE A 806 -15.76 1.46 -27.12
CA PHE A 806 -16.92 2.26 -27.54
C PHE A 806 -16.79 3.77 -27.32
N TRP A 807 -15.65 4.23 -26.79
CA TRP A 807 -15.39 5.64 -26.48
C TRP A 807 -16.48 6.28 -25.59
N LYS A 808 -16.79 5.62 -24.47
CA LYS A 808 -17.85 6.00 -23.53
C LYS A 808 -17.34 6.49 -22.17
N VAL A 809 -16.02 6.54 -21.96
CA VAL A 809 -15.41 7.14 -20.77
C VAL A 809 -15.30 8.67 -20.92
N ASN A 810 -16.43 9.31 -21.19
CA ASN A 810 -16.55 10.76 -21.39
C ASN A 810 -17.51 11.32 -20.33
N PRO A 811 -17.00 11.93 -19.25
CA PRO A 811 -17.83 12.46 -18.17
C PRO A 811 -18.85 13.48 -18.67
N VAL A 812 -20.08 13.34 -18.20
CA VAL A 812 -21.16 14.31 -18.40
C VAL A 812 -21.83 14.55 -17.07
N GLY A 813 -22.06 15.80 -16.74
CA GLY A 813 -22.71 16.15 -15.49
C GLY A 813 -23.33 17.54 -15.54
N TYR A 814 -23.94 17.88 -14.42
CA TYR A 814 -24.43 19.22 -14.18
C TYR A 814 -24.33 19.56 -12.69
N THR A 815 -24.24 20.85 -12.41
CA THR A 815 -24.31 21.43 -11.07
C THR A 815 -25.45 22.44 -11.04
N SER A 816 -26.13 22.53 -9.91
CA SER A 816 -27.25 23.46 -9.74
C SER A 816 -27.17 24.10 -8.37
N PHE A 817 -26.97 25.41 -8.37
CA PHE A 817 -27.02 26.30 -7.24
C PHE A 817 -28.21 27.25 -7.39
N ALA A 818 -28.56 27.97 -6.31
CA ALA A 818 -29.73 28.85 -6.27
C ALA A 818 -29.79 29.82 -7.45
N LYS A 819 -28.66 30.45 -7.80
CA LYS A 819 -28.53 31.44 -8.88
C LYS A 819 -27.68 30.97 -10.07
N TYR A 820 -27.40 29.67 -10.18
CA TYR A 820 -26.44 29.17 -11.15
C TYR A 820 -26.76 27.75 -11.59
N HIS A 821 -26.74 27.51 -12.89
CA HIS A 821 -26.85 26.17 -13.45
C HIS A 821 -25.74 25.98 -14.48
N GLU A 822 -25.00 24.89 -14.36
CA GLU A 822 -23.99 24.53 -15.35
C GLU A 822 -24.12 23.08 -15.76
N THR A 823 -24.10 22.84 -17.08
CA THR A 823 -23.92 21.51 -17.65
C THR A 823 -22.57 21.43 -18.34
N PHE A 824 -21.92 20.27 -18.20
CA PHE A 824 -20.61 20.05 -18.81
C PHE A 824 -20.52 18.69 -19.50
N VAL A 825 -19.78 18.67 -20.59
CA VAL A 825 -19.41 17.45 -21.34
C VAL A 825 -17.90 17.46 -21.55
N VAL A 826 -17.24 16.43 -21.05
CA VAL A 826 -15.79 16.24 -21.21
C VAL A 826 -15.52 15.13 -22.22
N LYS A 827 -14.71 15.43 -23.23
CA LYS A 827 -14.22 14.47 -24.23
C LYS A 827 -12.71 14.28 -24.07
N ARG A 828 -12.25 13.03 -23.95
CA ARG A 828 -10.83 12.70 -23.78
C ARG A 828 -10.39 11.60 -24.74
N ASP A 829 -9.08 11.52 -24.96
CA ASP A 829 -8.45 10.46 -25.77
C ASP A 829 -8.33 9.13 -24.99
N THR A 830 -9.49 8.52 -24.67
CA THR A 830 -9.61 7.30 -23.84
C THR A 830 -9.62 6.01 -24.65
N ARG A 831 -10.05 6.04 -25.92
CA ARG A 831 -10.06 4.87 -26.79
C ARG A 831 -8.70 4.66 -27.44
N ILE A 832 -7.94 3.68 -26.97
CA ILE A 832 -6.52 3.50 -27.33
C ILE A 832 -6.22 2.04 -27.59
N ALA A 833 -5.62 1.73 -28.74
CA ALA A 833 -5.02 0.44 -29.01
C ALA A 833 -3.53 0.47 -28.65
N THR A 834 -3.05 -0.45 -27.81
CA THR A 834 -1.68 -0.49 -27.32
C THR A 834 -1.04 -1.84 -27.58
N ILE A 835 0.14 -1.83 -28.20
CA ILE A 835 1.05 -2.97 -28.26
C ILE A 835 2.19 -2.78 -27.25
N ALA A 836 2.50 -3.82 -26.49
CA ALA A 836 3.56 -3.77 -25.49
C ALA A 836 4.40 -5.05 -25.54
N PHE A 837 5.71 -4.90 -25.44
CA PHE A 837 6.65 -5.99 -25.30
C PHE A 837 7.44 -5.84 -23.99
N THR A 838 7.58 -6.96 -23.28
CA THR A 838 8.43 -7.03 -22.08
C THR A 838 9.36 -8.22 -22.20
N TYR A 839 10.66 -7.96 -22.02
CA TYR A 839 11.69 -8.99 -21.98
C TYR A 839 12.31 -9.05 -20.58
N ARG A 840 12.34 -10.26 -20.00
CA ARG A 840 12.86 -10.54 -18.66
C ARG A 840 14.15 -11.35 -18.77
N PHE A 841 15.17 -10.93 -18.04
CA PHE A 841 16.50 -11.53 -18.07
C PHE A 841 17.07 -11.75 -16.66
N GLY A 842 18.17 -12.51 -16.59
CA GLY A 842 18.81 -12.90 -15.34
C GLY A 842 18.10 -14.03 -14.59
N ASN A 843 18.46 -14.22 -13.32
CA ASN A 843 17.96 -15.32 -12.51
C ASN A 843 16.56 -15.01 -11.95
N ARG A 844 15.54 -15.66 -12.51
CA ARG A 844 14.13 -15.47 -12.14
C ARG A 844 13.80 -15.92 -10.71
N ALA A 845 14.65 -16.73 -10.07
CA ALA A 845 14.50 -17.13 -8.67
C ALA A 845 14.98 -16.04 -7.71
N VAL A 846 15.71 -15.02 -8.18
CA VAL A 846 16.12 -13.90 -7.31
C VAL A 846 14.87 -13.12 -6.90
N GLY A 847 14.64 -13.05 -5.59
CA GLY A 847 13.55 -12.27 -4.99
C GLY A 847 13.65 -10.79 -5.36
N GLN A 848 12.50 -10.10 -5.47
CA GLN A 848 12.48 -8.64 -5.61
C GLN A 848 13.14 -8.00 -4.39
N VAL A 849 13.92 -6.95 -4.62
CA VAL A 849 14.53 -6.18 -3.52
C VAL A 849 13.48 -5.26 -2.92
N ARG A 850 13.47 -5.14 -1.60
CA ARG A 850 12.55 -4.26 -0.87
C ARG A 850 12.70 -2.83 -1.37
N LYS A 851 11.65 -2.30 -2.00
CA LYS A 851 11.60 -0.88 -2.36
C LYS A 851 11.38 -0.04 -1.11
N LYS A 852 12.06 1.10 -1.07
CA LYS A 852 12.14 1.92 0.13
C LYS A 852 11.21 3.11 0.01
N SER A 853 10.25 3.15 0.92
CA SER A 853 9.49 4.32 1.32
C SER A 853 9.64 4.46 2.83
N GLY A 854 9.32 5.63 3.35
CA GLY A 854 9.45 5.91 4.77
C GLY A 854 8.15 6.33 5.42
N GLY A 855 8.28 7.19 6.43
CA GLY A 855 7.17 7.66 7.26
C GLY A 855 6.32 8.75 6.63
N ALA A 856 6.79 9.44 5.58
CA ALA A 856 6.17 10.66 5.05
C ALA A 856 5.12 10.44 3.95
N GLU A 857 4.48 9.27 3.87
CA GLU A 857 3.71 8.89 2.68
C GLU A 857 2.38 9.64 2.54
N ASP A 858 1.75 10.04 3.65
CA ASP A 858 0.57 10.91 3.58
C ASP A 858 0.94 12.32 3.08
N GLU A 859 2.02 12.89 3.60
CA GLU A 859 2.53 14.21 3.21
C GLU A 859 2.97 14.21 1.73
N LYS A 860 3.70 13.18 1.30
CA LYS A 860 4.10 13.00 -0.11
C LYS A 860 2.88 12.84 -1.02
N ARG A 861 1.83 12.14 -0.59
CA ARG A 861 0.57 12.00 -1.35
C ARG A 861 -0.13 13.35 -1.53
N ARG A 862 -0.21 14.17 -0.47
CA ARG A 862 -0.79 15.53 -0.53
C ARG A 862 0.04 16.49 -1.40
N ALA A 863 1.36 16.31 -1.47
CA ALA A 863 2.24 17.08 -2.35
C ALA A 863 2.28 16.57 -3.80
N ALA A 864 2.00 15.29 -4.04
CA ALA A 864 1.91 14.74 -5.39
C ALA A 864 0.57 15.06 -6.06
N SER A 865 -0.50 15.25 -5.28
CA SER A 865 -1.80 15.68 -5.80
C SER A 865 -1.82 17.14 -6.29
N SER A 866 -0.88 17.98 -5.81
CA SER A 866 -0.77 19.40 -6.19
C SER A 866 -0.14 19.66 -7.56
N ALA A 867 -0.03 18.62 -8.40
CA ALA A 867 0.66 18.65 -9.69
C ALA A 867 -0.27 18.41 -10.89
N GLY A 868 -1.59 18.55 -10.70
CA GLY A 868 -2.65 18.10 -11.62
C GLY A 868 -3.45 19.21 -12.28
#